data_AF-A0A9P9QRR3-F1
#
_entry.id   AF-A0A9P9QRR3-F1
#
_cell.length_a   1.000
_cell.length_b   1.000
_cell.length_c   1.000
_cell.angle_alpha   90.00
_cell.angle_beta   90.00
_cell.angle_gamma   90.00
#
_symmetry.space_group_name_H-M   'P 1'
#
loop_
_entity.id
_entity.type
_entity.pdbx_description
1 polymer ?
#
loop_
_entity_poly.entity_id
_entity_poly.type
_entity_poly.pdbx_seq_one_letter_code
_entity_poly.pdbx_strand_id
1 'polypeptide(L)'
;MSPRLWNAYYALGITSRDSDGMTCVGITKKSRHCDAEIEKDCYNIIRTILDKIEASPPDASRWPKSLKKLSVHALCSRHQSQASDLVDEWTGCIQEAATTYDITSATKQLQGELDEKTYKMKELQRTVKKLESRGIAELHAEIEDLQSQRAADKEEHTRVADELLRLVDKSVDSRKQGRKLKQITQDRDDLRDLVTKLRRKLDLFGYMTDGSDESCNSDTDYSSSSTRPDNGNSQSNPYKHGDAEAEYELRDGQLRTQQLANRVDILEEELLHERAISSGRLSSFKRRLQVKEAECVRLTQENTSLRQNCNVMSRSLEIAMDEKARGRLRLAQLESTIEENQQSLASTELQYVTASQELNAVQLELAGTAELLAATRADLETSHSRQASGQGSINSLKAQLKDTNEALSSVRTTFRHSQMSRQAFIEEASKLTLELDTERKASADLRQELERSSQHTLEANSELRECQLELEALSSKTATVSEELAAEQKFTRSVRLELETRLQDLSTTNSQLGNARREIESTSTELTGLKMELDLEKHKSDQLREELCSSQQDLAVASNALGNTRRDLGGVRTSLRETQSSLDTCRQEIVHLHQSILSKVEENSVLTVQLHQKQTDLHVAQQDLSSTKSTLLLLQTSLEESHELNEMLRTTASEMEKEHATMIANLTEQTGGTENHPLRSLIMSLMELIQKWRDAVARYFRNSRSVRTLGASDDLEAALMIRKGL
;
A
#
# COMPACT_ATOMS: atom_id res chain seq x y z
N MET A 1 36.36 -23.05 48.93
CA MET A 1 35.68 -24.35 49.18
C MET A 1 34.25 -24.20 48.69
N SER A 2 33.75 -25.11 47.86
CA SER A 2 32.34 -25.09 47.45
C SER A 2 31.45 -25.16 48.68
N PRO A 3 30.40 -24.33 48.81
CA PRO A 3 29.48 -24.42 49.93
C PRO A 3 28.89 -25.84 49.97
N ARG A 4 29.01 -26.51 51.13
CA ARG A 4 28.44 -27.84 51.34
C ARG A 4 26.93 -27.71 51.39
N LEU A 5 26.23 -28.57 50.65
CA LEU A 5 24.77 -28.54 50.56
C LEU A 5 24.10 -29.11 51.81
N TRP A 6 24.84 -29.84 52.65
CA TRP A 6 24.37 -30.32 53.94
C TRP A 6 25.54 -30.57 54.90
N ASN A 7 25.25 -30.69 56.20
CA ASN A 7 26.24 -30.89 57.26
C ASN A 7 25.72 -31.94 58.27
N ALA A 8 26.32 -33.13 58.27
CA ALA A 8 25.90 -34.23 59.13
C ALA A 8 26.09 -33.95 60.63
N TYR A 9 27.11 -33.16 60.99
CA TYR A 9 27.38 -32.77 62.38
C TYR A 9 26.24 -31.91 62.94
N TYR A 10 25.77 -30.96 62.13
CA TYR A 10 24.67 -30.07 62.51
C TYR A 10 23.33 -30.81 62.50
N ALA A 11 23.03 -31.56 61.43
CA ALA A 11 21.74 -32.24 61.28
C ALA A 11 21.48 -33.29 62.35
N LEU A 12 22.53 -33.97 62.85
CA LEU A 12 22.39 -35.00 63.88
C LEU A 12 22.55 -34.46 65.31
N GLY A 13 23.04 -33.23 65.48
CA GLY A 13 23.17 -32.58 66.79
C GLY A 13 24.15 -33.25 67.76
N ILE A 14 25.06 -34.11 67.28
CA ILE A 14 25.91 -34.94 68.15
C ILE A 14 27.13 -34.17 68.68
N THR A 15 27.83 -33.46 67.79
CA THR A 15 29.04 -32.69 68.10
C THR A 15 29.27 -31.67 67.01
N SER A 16 30.06 -30.63 67.26
CA SER A 16 30.48 -29.70 66.20
C SER A 16 31.69 -30.25 65.45
N ARG A 17 31.82 -29.86 64.19
CA ARG A 17 32.96 -30.25 63.33
C ARG A 17 34.30 -29.76 63.90
N ASP A 18 34.29 -28.69 64.69
CA ASP A 18 35.49 -28.08 65.26
C ASP A 18 35.73 -28.47 66.73
N SER A 19 34.85 -29.29 67.31
CA SER A 19 35.04 -29.78 68.68
C SER A 19 36.16 -30.82 68.75
N ASP A 20 36.82 -30.89 69.91
CA ASP A 20 37.83 -31.88 70.26
C ASP A 20 37.28 -33.01 71.15
N GLY A 21 36.01 -32.95 71.56
CA GLY A 21 35.35 -33.97 72.37
C GLY A 21 33.83 -33.96 72.22
N MET A 22 33.15 -34.79 73.01
CA MET A 22 31.70 -34.72 73.17
C MET A 22 31.26 -35.36 74.48
N THR A 23 30.05 -34.99 74.93
CA THR A 23 29.35 -35.67 76.01
C THR A 23 28.36 -36.69 75.46
N CYS A 24 27.92 -37.60 76.32
CA CYS A 24 26.93 -38.62 76.00
C CYS A 24 25.59 -37.98 75.58
N VAL A 25 25.09 -38.34 74.39
CA VAL A 25 23.81 -37.84 73.85
C VAL A 25 22.57 -38.44 74.55
N GLY A 26 22.77 -39.43 75.41
CA GLY A 26 21.70 -40.07 76.17
C GLY A 26 20.97 -39.13 77.12
N ILE A 27 19.67 -39.33 77.26
CA ILE A 27 18.79 -38.52 78.11
C ILE A 27 18.60 -39.20 79.47
N THR A 28 18.92 -38.47 80.53
CA THR A 28 18.71 -38.92 81.92
C THR A 28 17.21 -38.96 82.27
N LYS A 29 16.83 -39.65 83.36
CA LYS A 29 15.44 -39.69 83.84
C LYS A 29 14.82 -38.30 84.13
N LYS A 30 15.63 -37.25 84.25
CA LYS A 30 15.20 -35.86 84.44
C LYS A 30 15.07 -35.09 83.12
N SER A 31 15.06 -35.78 81.98
CA SER A 31 15.04 -35.20 80.63
C SER A 31 16.20 -34.23 80.35
N ARG A 32 17.36 -34.45 80.98
CA ARG A 32 18.60 -33.71 80.70
C ARG A 32 19.59 -34.59 79.97
N HIS A 33 20.43 -34.02 79.10
CA HIS A 33 21.56 -34.72 78.50
C HIS A 33 22.54 -35.20 79.56
N CYS A 34 23.24 -36.29 79.25
CA CYS A 34 24.19 -36.89 80.16
C CYS A 34 25.55 -36.18 80.07
N ASP A 35 26.02 -35.63 81.18
CA ASP A 35 27.31 -34.92 81.26
C ASP A 35 28.55 -35.83 81.21
N ALA A 36 28.37 -37.13 80.94
CA ALA A 36 29.48 -38.07 80.85
C ALA A 36 30.26 -37.81 79.56
N GLU A 37 31.55 -37.50 79.69
CA GLU A 37 32.46 -37.40 78.55
C GLU A 37 32.60 -38.75 77.85
N ILE A 38 32.59 -38.73 76.52
CA ILE A 38 32.84 -39.90 75.69
C ILE A 38 34.34 -40.07 75.51
N GLU A 39 34.82 -41.30 75.71
CA GLU A 39 36.24 -41.64 75.54
C GLU A 39 36.76 -41.22 74.17
N LYS A 40 38.03 -40.77 74.12
CA LYS A 40 38.62 -40.19 72.91
C LYS A 40 38.57 -41.13 71.71
N ASP A 41 38.77 -42.43 71.92
CA ASP A 41 38.71 -43.42 70.84
C ASP A 41 37.29 -43.56 70.28
N CYS A 42 36.27 -43.54 71.14
CA CYS A 42 34.87 -43.51 70.71
C CYS A 42 34.55 -42.21 69.96
N TYR A 43 35.03 -41.07 70.44
CA TYR A 43 34.86 -39.78 69.75
C TYR A 43 35.48 -39.79 68.34
N ASN A 44 36.68 -40.35 68.18
CA ASN A 44 37.34 -40.46 66.88
C ASN A 44 36.54 -41.36 65.91
N ILE A 45 35.94 -42.46 66.41
CA ILE A 45 35.06 -43.33 65.63
C ILE A 45 33.80 -42.56 65.19
N ILE A 46 33.19 -41.80 66.09
CA ILE A 46 32.01 -40.96 65.81
C ILE A 46 32.32 -39.95 64.70
N ARG A 47 33.43 -39.21 64.80
CA ARG A 47 33.84 -38.27 63.74
C ARG A 47 34.03 -38.97 62.40
N THR A 48 34.70 -40.12 62.39
CA THR A 48 34.92 -40.89 61.16
C THR A 48 33.60 -41.30 60.50
N ILE A 49 32.60 -41.69 61.31
CA ILE A 49 31.26 -42.02 60.80
C ILE A 49 30.56 -40.77 60.26
N LEU A 50 30.59 -39.65 60.99
CA LEU A 50 29.97 -38.39 60.56
C LEU A 50 30.58 -37.84 59.26
N ASP A 51 31.91 -37.84 59.15
CA ASP A 51 32.59 -37.45 57.91
C ASP A 51 32.21 -38.36 56.74
N LYS A 52 32.08 -39.68 56.97
CA LYS A 52 31.65 -40.63 55.94
C LYS A 52 30.21 -40.40 55.51
N ILE A 53 29.32 -40.10 56.46
CA ILE A 53 27.93 -39.78 56.21
C ILE A 53 27.86 -38.49 55.37
N GLU A 54 28.52 -37.42 55.81
CA GLU A 54 28.51 -36.11 55.13
C GLU A 54 29.11 -36.12 53.71
N ALA A 55 30.01 -37.05 53.42
CA ALA A 55 30.62 -37.20 52.09
C ALA A 55 29.63 -37.65 51.00
N SER A 56 28.43 -38.10 51.35
CA SER A 56 27.36 -38.46 50.42
C SER A 56 26.14 -37.56 50.60
N PRO A 57 25.22 -37.46 49.62
CA PRO A 57 23.90 -36.87 49.85
C PRO A 57 23.19 -37.53 51.04
N PRO A 58 22.36 -36.80 51.80
CA PRO A 58 21.62 -37.36 52.92
C PRO A 58 20.63 -38.41 52.41
N ASP A 59 20.80 -39.65 52.85
CA ASP A 59 19.93 -40.78 52.52
C ASP A 59 19.92 -41.73 53.71
N ALA A 60 18.78 -41.81 54.40
CA ALA A 60 18.67 -42.59 55.62
C ALA A 60 18.74 -44.11 55.34
N SER A 61 18.34 -44.55 54.15
CA SER A 61 18.39 -45.96 53.75
C SER A 61 19.82 -46.47 53.57
N ARG A 62 20.75 -45.56 53.28
CA ARG A 62 22.17 -45.87 53.01
C ARG A 62 22.96 -46.19 54.28
N TRP A 63 22.55 -45.67 55.44
CA TRP A 63 23.39 -45.67 56.65
C TRP A 63 22.88 -46.43 57.89
N PRO A 64 22.00 -47.46 57.81
CA PRO A 64 21.44 -48.07 59.01
C PRO A 64 22.51 -48.72 59.92
N LYS A 65 23.53 -49.35 59.31
CA LYS A 65 24.67 -49.94 60.07
C LYS A 65 25.55 -48.87 60.70
N SER A 66 25.79 -47.77 59.99
CA SER A 66 26.61 -46.65 60.47
C SER A 66 25.92 -45.93 61.61
N LEU A 67 24.60 -45.67 61.52
CA LEU A 67 23.80 -45.04 62.58
C LEU A 67 23.74 -45.92 63.82
N LYS A 68 23.54 -47.23 63.67
CA LYS A 68 23.59 -48.17 64.80
C LYS A 68 24.95 -48.19 65.48
N LYS A 69 26.04 -48.12 64.71
CA LYS A 69 27.40 -48.03 65.27
C LYS A 69 27.61 -46.67 65.95
N LEU A 70 27.12 -45.60 65.35
CA LEU A 70 27.18 -44.24 65.87
C LEU A 70 26.46 -44.15 67.23
N SER A 71 25.28 -44.75 67.37
CA SER A 71 24.48 -44.66 68.60
C SER A 71 25.14 -45.39 69.76
N VAL A 72 25.73 -46.56 69.51
CA VAL A 72 26.50 -47.30 70.51
C VAL A 72 27.71 -46.49 71.01
N HIS A 73 28.46 -45.84 70.13
CA HIS A 73 29.64 -45.06 70.54
C HIS A 73 29.28 -43.69 71.14
N ALA A 74 28.13 -43.11 70.79
CA ALA A 74 27.69 -41.82 71.32
C ALA A 74 27.07 -41.89 72.73
N LEU A 75 26.81 -43.11 73.23
CA LEU A 75 26.19 -43.35 74.53
C LEU A 75 27.20 -43.92 75.54
N CYS A 76 27.15 -43.42 76.78
CA CYS A 76 27.87 -44.06 77.88
C CYS A 76 27.18 -45.37 78.30
N SER A 77 27.88 -46.20 79.08
CA SER A 77 27.39 -47.52 79.53
C SER A 77 26.02 -47.49 80.22
N ARG A 78 25.66 -46.36 80.86
CA ARG A 78 24.37 -46.18 81.55
C ARG A 78 23.19 -45.90 80.62
N HIS A 79 23.43 -45.49 79.37
CA HIS A 79 22.38 -45.10 78.43
C HIS A 79 22.34 -45.97 77.17
N GLN A 80 23.11 -47.06 77.09
CA GLN A 80 23.15 -47.98 75.94
C GLN A 80 21.78 -48.53 75.53
N SER A 81 20.80 -48.59 76.45
CA SER A 81 19.42 -48.98 76.12
C SER A 81 18.68 -48.01 75.20
N GLN A 82 19.13 -46.75 75.08
CA GLN A 82 18.55 -45.71 74.23
C GLN A 82 19.09 -45.75 72.79
N ALA A 83 20.00 -46.67 72.48
CA ALA A 83 20.68 -46.73 71.19
C ALA A 83 19.73 -46.97 70.00
N SER A 84 18.60 -47.65 70.22
CA SER A 84 17.58 -47.86 69.17
C SER A 84 16.81 -46.57 68.89
N ASP A 85 16.34 -45.90 69.95
CA ASP A 85 15.56 -44.67 69.85
C ASP A 85 16.34 -43.57 69.11
N LEU A 86 17.64 -43.43 69.40
CA LEU A 86 18.52 -42.48 68.70
C LEU A 86 18.70 -42.83 67.22
N VAL A 87 18.73 -44.11 66.86
CA VAL A 87 18.84 -44.49 65.44
C VAL A 87 17.58 -44.07 64.68
N ASP A 88 16.41 -44.24 65.27
CA ASP A 88 15.15 -43.83 64.66
C ASP A 88 15.06 -42.29 64.56
N GLU A 89 15.45 -41.57 65.61
CA GLU A 89 15.53 -40.10 65.61
C GLU A 89 16.48 -39.57 64.52
N TRP A 90 17.72 -40.08 64.48
CA TRP A 90 18.71 -39.67 63.48
C TRP A 90 18.32 -40.08 62.06
N THR A 91 17.61 -41.20 61.90
CA THR A 91 17.02 -41.60 60.61
C THR A 91 16.02 -40.53 60.15
N GLY A 92 15.17 -40.03 61.06
CA GLY A 92 14.28 -38.90 60.81
C GLY A 92 15.02 -37.61 60.43
N CYS A 93 16.06 -37.24 61.18
CA CYS A 93 16.88 -36.06 60.88
C CYS A 93 17.56 -36.15 59.50
N ILE A 94 18.03 -37.34 59.10
CA ILE A 94 18.62 -37.53 57.77
C ILE A 94 17.57 -37.44 56.68
N GLN A 95 16.35 -37.93 56.89
CA GLN A 95 15.24 -37.77 55.93
C GLN A 95 14.87 -36.29 55.76
N GLU A 96 14.78 -35.53 56.85
CA GLU A 96 14.54 -34.08 56.79
C GLU A 96 15.69 -33.36 56.06
N ALA A 97 16.94 -33.70 56.38
CA ALA A 97 18.11 -33.18 55.67
C ALA A 97 18.10 -33.56 54.18
N ALA A 98 17.61 -34.75 53.81
CA ALA A 98 17.45 -35.19 52.42
C ALA A 98 16.45 -34.29 51.68
N THR A 99 15.28 -34.01 52.27
CA THR A 99 14.30 -33.09 51.67
C THR A 99 14.88 -31.69 51.49
N THR A 100 15.63 -31.19 52.48
CA THR A 100 16.28 -29.88 52.42
C THR A 100 17.37 -29.85 51.35
N TYR A 101 18.15 -30.93 51.23
CA TYR A 101 19.17 -31.09 50.20
C TYR A 101 18.56 -31.09 48.79
N ASP A 102 17.48 -31.84 48.59
CA ASP A 102 16.78 -31.90 47.30
C ASP A 102 16.20 -30.54 46.91
N ILE A 103 15.55 -29.84 47.84
CA ILE A 103 15.05 -28.47 47.62
C ILE A 103 16.20 -27.53 47.28
N THR A 104 17.30 -27.58 48.03
CA THR A 104 18.47 -26.70 47.81
C THR A 104 19.16 -26.99 46.48
N SER A 105 19.28 -28.27 46.12
CA SER A 105 19.84 -28.73 44.84
C SER A 105 18.97 -28.29 43.67
N ALA A 106 17.65 -28.51 43.74
CA ALA A 106 16.69 -28.07 42.75
C ALA A 106 16.67 -26.54 42.60
N THR A 107 16.71 -25.81 43.72
CA THR A 107 16.78 -24.34 43.71
C THR A 107 18.07 -23.86 43.03
N LYS A 108 19.20 -24.51 43.30
CA LYS A 108 20.48 -24.18 42.67
C LYS A 108 20.48 -24.48 41.17
N GLN A 109 19.83 -25.56 40.74
CA GLN A 109 19.65 -25.88 39.33
C GLN A 109 18.78 -24.83 38.63
N LEU A 110 17.61 -24.50 39.21
CA LEU A 110 16.72 -23.47 38.70
C LEU A 110 17.39 -22.09 38.64
N GLN A 111 18.22 -21.75 39.64
CA GLN A 111 19.03 -20.54 39.61
C GLN A 111 20.01 -20.55 38.43
N GLY A 112 20.69 -21.68 38.18
CA GLY A 112 21.56 -21.84 37.01
C GLY A 112 20.82 -21.67 35.68
N GLU A 113 19.63 -22.26 35.53
CA GLU A 113 18.78 -22.08 34.35
C GLU A 113 18.29 -20.64 34.18
N LEU A 114 17.97 -19.96 35.29
CA LEU A 114 17.58 -18.55 35.30
C LEU A 114 18.75 -17.65 34.88
N ASP A 115 19.95 -17.92 35.36
CA ASP A 115 21.17 -17.20 34.99
C ASP A 115 21.51 -17.40 33.50
N GLU A 116 21.37 -18.64 32.98
CA GLU A 116 21.55 -18.94 31.55
C GLU A 116 20.51 -18.21 30.68
N LYS A 117 19.23 -18.24 31.07
CA LYS A 117 18.16 -17.50 30.36
C LYS A 117 18.41 -15.99 30.41
N THR A 118 18.86 -15.46 31.54
CA THR A 118 19.22 -14.04 31.70
C THR A 118 20.38 -13.66 30.79
N TYR A 119 21.38 -14.54 30.65
CA TYR A 119 22.49 -14.36 29.72
C TYR A 119 22.00 -14.32 28.26
N LYS A 120 21.19 -15.31 27.83
CA LYS A 120 20.62 -15.35 26.47
C LYS A 120 19.74 -14.14 26.17
N MET A 121 18.95 -13.67 27.13
CA MET A 121 18.14 -12.47 26.97
C MET A 121 19.00 -11.22 26.75
N LYS A 122 20.10 -11.05 27.52
CA LYS A 122 21.05 -9.96 27.32
C LYS A 122 21.73 -10.03 25.96
N GLU A 123 22.06 -11.23 25.48
CA GLU A 123 22.63 -11.44 24.16
C GLU A 123 21.65 -11.07 23.03
N LEU A 124 20.40 -11.55 23.10
CA LEU A 124 19.35 -11.16 22.16
C LEU A 124 19.13 -9.65 22.17
N GLN A 125 19.12 -9.01 23.34
CA GLN A 125 19.00 -7.56 23.43
C GLN A 125 20.14 -6.81 22.73
N ARG A 126 21.38 -7.33 22.79
CA ARG A 126 22.51 -6.77 22.01
C ARG A 126 22.30 -6.94 20.51
N THR A 127 21.80 -8.09 20.06
CA THR A 127 21.53 -8.34 18.63
C THR A 127 20.41 -7.44 18.10
N VAL A 128 19.34 -7.24 18.87
CA VAL A 128 18.25 -6.32 18.52
C VAL A 128 18.78 -4.90 18.39
N LYS A 129 19.54 -4.40 19.37
CA LYS A 129 20.17 -3.06 19.27
C LYS A 129 21.06 -2.91 18.04
N LYS A 130 21.81 -3.96 17.68
CA LYS A 130 22.66 -3.96 16.48
C LYS A 130 21.82 -3.88 15.21
N LEU A 131 20.74 -4.65 15.11
CA LEU A 131 19.82 -4.62 13.96
C LEU A 131 19.06 -3.30 13.86
N GLU A 132 18.62 -2.73 14.99
CA GLU A 132 18.00 -1.41 15.05
C GLU A 132 18.97 -0.34 14.55
N SER A 133 20.22 -0.34 15.04
CA SER A 133 21.24 0.61 14.55
C SER A 133 21.53 0.45 13.07
N ARG A 134 21.50 -0.77 12.53
CA ARG A 134 21.74 -1.04 11.11
C ARG A 134 20.56 -0.62 10.25
N GLY A 135 19.34 -0.98 10.63
CA GLY A 135 18.12 -0.59 9.91
C GLY A 135 17.90 0.92 9.93
N ILE A 136 18.19 1.58 11.06
CA ILE A 136 18.15 3.05 11.13
C ILE A 136 19.22 3.67 10.23
N ALA A 137 20.43 3.13 10.17
CA ALA A 137 21.48 3.64 9.28
C ALA A 137 21.14 3.41 7.79
N GLU A 138 20.62 2.24 7.43
CA GLU A 138 20.16 1.91 6.07
C GLU A 138 19.02 2.85 5.63
N LEU A 139 18.02 3.06 6.49
CA LEU A 139 16.93 4.00 6.21
C LEU A 139 17.41 5.46 6.11
N HIS A 140 18.37 5.89 6.93
CA HIS A 140 18.94 7.24 6.80
C HIS A 140 19.69 7.41 5.47
N ALA A 141 20.47 6.41 5.05
CA ALA A 141 21.16 6.44 3.76
C ALA A 141 20.15 6.49 2.59
N GLU A 142 19.07 5.70 2.65
CA GLU A 142 18.02 5.72 1.64
C GLU A 142 17.27 7.07 1.59
N ILE A 143 17.00 7.67 2.75
CA ILE A 143 16.41 9.02 2.83
C ILE A 143 17.36 10.07 2.20
N GLU A 144 18.66 9.98 2.46
CA GLU A 144 19.67 10.89 1.90
C GLU A 144 19.81 10.74 0.37
N ASP A 145 19.77 9.51 -0.13
CA ASP A 145 19.74 9.22 -1.58
C ASP A 145 18.45 9.77 -2.23
N LEU A 146 17.28 9.55 -1.61
CA LEU A 146 16.00 10.08 -2.11
C LEU A 146 15.96 11.61 -2.07
N GLN A 147 16.56 12.24 -1.06
CA GLN A 147 16.69 13.70 -0.99
C GLN A 147 17.62 14.22 -2.09
N SER A 148 18.72 13.53 -2.36
CA SER A 148 19.65 13.84 -3.44
C SER A 148 18.98 13.72 -4.81
N GLN A 149 18.20 12.65 -5.03
CA GLN A 149 17.42 12.47 -6.26
C GLN A 149 16.38 13.58 -6.44
N ARG A 150 15.64 13.92 -5.38
CA ARG A 150 14.64 15.01 -5.43
C ARG A 150 15.29 16.36 -5.73
N ALA A 151 16.50 16.61 -5.24
CA ALA A 151 17.26 17.82 -5.56
C ALA A 151 17.64 17.86 -7.04
N ALA A 152 18.13 16.73 -7.60
CA ALA A 152 18.46 16.61 -9.02
C ALA A 152 17.22 16.77 -9.91
N ASP A 153 16.10 16.14 -9.58
CA ASP A 153 14.85 16.27 -10.33
C ASP A 153 14.34 17.72 -10.30
N LYS A 154 14.48 18.41 -9.16
CA LYS A 154 14.10 19.82 -9.04
C LYS A 154 14.98 20.72 -9.94
N GLU A 155 16.27 20.44 -10.02
CA GLU A 155 17.19 21.15 -10.92
C GLU A 155 16.82 20.91 -12.39
N GLU A 156 16.51 19.67 -12.77
CA GLU A 156 16.06 19.35 -14.12
C GLU A 156 14.72 20.03 -14.46
N HIS A 157 13.77 20.04 -13.53
CA HIS A 157 12.51 20.77 -13.70
C HIS A 157 12.73 22.27 -13.89
N THR A 158 13.65 22.89 -13.13
CA THR A 158 14.00 24.30 -13.36
C THR A 158 14.64 24.50 -14.72
N ARG A 159 15.51 23.59 -15.17
CA ARG A 159 16.12 23.65 -16.50
C ARG A 159 15.08 23.55 -17.62
N VAL A 160 14.13 22.63 -17.50
CA VAL A 160 13.01 22.47 -18.46
C VAL A 160 12.10 23.70 -18.45
N ALA A 161 11.81 24.25 -17.28
CA ALA A 161 11.02 25.48 -17.16
C ALA A 161 11.70 26.67 -17.84
N ASP A 162 13.01 26.83 -17.65
CA ASP A 162 13.81 27.88 -18.32
C ASP A 162 13.84 27.69 -19.85
N GLU A 163 13.97 26.45 -20.33
CA GLU A 163 13.94 26.16 -21.77
C GLU A 163 12.55 26.42 -22.37
N LEU A 164 11.47 26.06 -21.67
CA LEU A 164 10.10 26.39 -22.08
C LEU A 164 9.90 27.92 -22.14
N LEU A 165 10.41 28.67 -21.16
CA LEU A 165 10.38 30.14 -21.19
C LEU A 165 11.14 30.69 -22.41
N ARG A 166 12.34 30.16 -22.73
CA ARG A 166 13.07 30.55 -23.94
C ARG A 166 12.30 30.24 -25.23
N LEU A 167 11.61 29.09 -25.29
CA LEU A 167 10.78 28.72 -26.44
C LEU A 167 9.55 29.62 -26.57
N VAL A 168 8.94 29.99 -25.45
CA VAL A 168 7.83 30.96 -25.42
C VAL A 168 8.31 32.31 -25.94
N ASP A 169 9.46 32.82 -25.49
CA ASP A 169 10.04 34.08 -25.97
C ASP A 169 10.34 34.04 -27.48
N LYS A 170 10.96 32.94 -27.97
CA LYS A 170 11.16 32.72 -29.41
C LYS A 170 9.84 32.71 -30.19
N SER A 171 8.78 32.12 -29.63
CA SER A 171 7.46 32.08 -30.26
C SER A 171 6.80 33.46 -30.31
N VAL A 172 7.02 34.30 -29.29
CA VAL A 172 6.53 35.68 -29.22
C VAL A 172 7.22 36.55 -30.28
N ASP A 173 8.54 36.38 -30.46
CA ASP A 173 9.27 37.09 -31.51
C ASP A 173 8.92 36.60 -32.92
N SER A 174 8.66 35.30 -33.08
CA SER A 174 8.12 34.73 -34.33
C SER A 174 6.72 35.28 -34.66
N ARG A 175 5.87 35.50 -33.64
CA ARG A 175 4.56 36.16 -33.80
C ARG A 175 4.69 37.65 -34.16
N LYS A 176 5.73 38.36 -33.67
CA LYS A 176 6.02 39.74 -34.10
C LYS A 176 6.46 39.79 -35.57
N GLN A 177 7.26 38.81 -36.03
CA GLN A 177 7.58 38.66 -37.46
C GLN A 177 6.35 38.30 -38.31
N GLY A 178 5.45 37.46 -37.80
CA GLY A 178 4.17 37.13 -38.46
C GLY A 178 3.22 38.32 -38.63
N ARG A 179 3.22 39.30 -37.70
CA ARG A 179 2.44 40.55 -37.87
C ARG A 179 3.00 41.45 -38.98
N LYS A 180 4.34 41.52 -39.14
CA LYS A 180 4.96 42.19 -40.30
C LYS A 180 4.61 41.50 -41.62
N LEU A 181 4.54 40.16 -41.63
CA LEU A 181 4.21 39.40 -42.83
C LEU A 181 2.74 39.60 -43.27
N LYS A 182 1.81 39.71 -42.31
CA LYS A 182 0.39 40.01 -42.58
C LYS A 182 0.19 41.41 -43.18
N GLN A 183 0.94 42.41 -42.74
CA GLN A 183 0.91 43.75 -43.34
C GLN A 183 1.39 43.73 -44.80
N ILE A 184 2.47 43.00 -45.08
CA ILE A 184 3.00 42.85 -46.45
C ILE A 184 2.03 42.08 -47.36
N THR A 185 1.27 41.12 -46.83
CA THR A 185 0.27 40.39 -47.63
C THR A 185 -0.95 41.25 -47.94
N GLN A 186 -1.39 42.08 -46.99
CA GLN A 186 -2.46 43.05 -47.21
C GLN A 186 -2.05 44.10 -48.25
N ASP A 187 -0.86 44.69 -48.13
CA ASP A 187 -0.36 45.70 -49.07
C ASP A 187 -0.20 45.12 -50.49
N ARG A 188 0.20 43.86 -50.62
CA ARG A 188 0.31 43.15 -51.90
C ARG A 188 -1.06 42.93 -52.56
N ASP A 189 -2.06 42.56 -51.77
CA ASP A 189 -3.39 42.26 -52.29
C ASP A 189 -4.14 43.57 -52.65
N ASP A 190 -3.91 44.66 -51.91
CA ASP A 190 -4.38 46.00 -52.27
C ASP A 190 -3.73 46.53 -53.56
N LEU A 191 -2.42 46.28 -53.77
CA LEU A 191 -1.73 46.60 -55.02
C LEU A 191 -2.24 45.76 -56.21
N ARG A 192 -2.57 44.48 -55.97
CA ARG A 192 -3.14 43.60 -57.00
C ARG A 192 -4.53 44.08 -57.42
N ASP A 193 -5.35 44.55 -56.49
CA ASP A 193 -6.66 45.11 -56.80
C ASP A 193 -6.55 46.43 -57.60
N LEU A 194 -5.53 47.25 -57.30
CA LEU A 194 -5.22 48.47 -58.04
C LEU A 194 -4.74 48.20 -59.49
N VAL A 195 -3.88 47.19 -59.68
CA VAL A 195 -3.43 46.73 -61.00
C VAL A 195 -4.60 46.19 -61.83
N THR A 196 -5.52 45.47 -61.20
CA THR A 196 -6.71 44.94 -61.87
C THR A 196 -7.69 46.05 -62.28
N LYS A 197 -7.82 47.11 -61.45
CA LYS A 197 -8.58 48.33 -61.79
C LYS A 197 -7.93 49.16 -62.90
N LEU A 198 -6.60 49.19 -62.99
CA LEU A 198 -5.88 49.88 -64.07
C LEU A 198 -5.95 49.12 -65.40
N ARG A 199 -5.89 47.78 -65.37
CA ARG A 199 -6.02 46.93 -66.57
C ARG A 199 -7.42 47.06 -67.20
N ARG A 200 -8.46 47.08 -66.38
CA ARG A 200 -9.85 47.34 -66.83
C ARG A 200 -10.07 48.76 -67.38
N LYS A 201 -9.22 49.74 -67.03
CA LYS A 201 -9.27 51.10 -67.63
C LYS A 201 -8.51 51.20 -68.95
N LEU A 202 -7.53 50.32 -69.20
CA LEU A 202 -6.75 50.27 -70.44
C LEU A 202 -7.46 49.50 -71.56
N ASP A 203 -8.24 48.47 -71.24
CA ASP A 203 -8.98 47.68 -72.24
C ASP A 203 -10.24 48.39 -72.79
N LEU A 204 -10.55 49.59 -72.30
CA LEU A 204 -11.68 50.43 -72.74
C LEU A 204 -11.31 51.51 -73.77
N PHE A 205 -10.07 51.53 -74.27
CA PHE A 205 -9.58 52.59 -75.18
C PHE A 205 -8.88 52.12 -76.47
N GLY A 206 -9.13 50.88 -76.92
CA GLY A 206 -8.44 50.29 -78.08
C GLY A 206 -9.34 49.64 -79.11
N TYR A 207 -10.32 50.38 -79.65
CA TYR A 207 -10.95 50.03 -80.93
C TYR A 207 -10.73 51.19 -81.89
N MET A 208 -10.10 50.87 -83.03
CA MET A 208 -10.13 51.54 -84.35
C MET A 208 -8.73 51.48 -84.99
N THR A 209 -8.49 50.53 -85.90
CA THR A 209 -8.05 50.77 -87.30
C THR A 209 -7.75 49.45 -88.04
N ASP A 210 -8.43 49.32 -89.18
CA ASP A 210 -8.14 48.64 -90.45
C ASP A 210 -6.98 47.66 -90.64
N GLY A 211 -7.26 46.61 -91.44
CA GLY A 211 -6.62 46.54 -92.77
C GLY A 211 -5.89 45.26 -93.17
N SER A 212 -6.49 44.57 -94.16
CA SER A 212 -5.86 43.91 -95.34
C SER A 212 -4.97 42.65 -95.21
N ASP A 213 -5.49 41.59 -95.83
CA ASP A 213 -4.91 40.81 -96.95
C ASP A 213 -3.73 39.82 -96.81
N GLU A 214 -3.90 38.75 -97.62
CA GLU A 214 -2.90 37.99 -98.38
C GLU A 214 -2.11 36.79 -97.77
N SER A 215 -2.59 35.60 -98.17
CA SER A 215 -1.89 34.65 -99.05
C SER A 215 -0.86 33.62 -98.54
N CYS A 216 -0.93 32.47 -99.22
CA CYS A 216 0.11 31.49 -99.57
C CYS A 216 0.50 30.38 -98.58
N ASN A 217 0.00 29.18 -98.91
CA ASN A 217 0.73 27.92 -99.16
C ASN A 217 2.14 27.75 -98.56
N SER A 218 2.35 26.60 -97.92
CA SER A 218 3.47 25.72 -98.27
C SER A 218 3.19 24.27 -97.90
N ASP A 219 3.37 23.43 -98.93
CA ASP A 219 3.40 21.97 -98.94
C ASP A 219 4.61 21.39 -98.19
N THR A 220 4.65 20.05 -98.19
CA THR A 220 5.80 19.12 -98.05
C THR A 220 6.12 18.67 -96.61
N ASP A 221 6.34 17.39 -96.28
CA ASP A 221 6.61 16.22 -97.13
C ASP A 221 6.57 14.90 -96.33
N TYR A 222 6.51 13.79 -97.08
CA TYR A 222 7.13 12.48 -96.83
C TYR A 222 6.44 11.36 -96.01
N SER A 223 5.94 10.38 -96.79
CA SER A 223 6.36 8.94 -96.81
C SER A 223 6.07 8.02 -95.62
N SER A 224 5.75 6.72 -95.78
CA SER A 224 5.47 5.82 -96.91
C SER A 224 5.12 4.44 -96.33
N SER A 225 4.38 3.63 -97.12
CA SER A 225 4.35 2.14 -97.14
C SER A 225 3.79 1.39 -95.90
N SER A 226 3.04 0.29 -95.99
CA SER A 226 3.21 -0.88 -96.87
C SER A 226 2.04 -1.89 -96.81
N THR A 227 1.82 -2.60 -97.94
CA THR A 227 1.32 -4.00 -98.11
C THR A 227 -0.16 -4.41 -97.87
N ARG A 228 -0.96 -4.34 -98.96
CA ARG A 228 -1.67 -5.42 -99.73
C ARG A 228 -1.46 -6.90 -99.30
N PRO A 229 -2.18 -7.90 -99.91
CA PRO A 229 -3.51 -7.95 -100.59
C PRO A 229 -4.33 -9.22 -100.23
N ASP A 230 -5.55 -9.43 -100.77
CA ASP A 230 -5.82 -10.33 -101.93
C ASP A 230 -7.28 -10.81 -102.08
N ASN A 231 -7.70 -10.90 -103.36
CA ASN A 231 -8.75 -11.72 -104.00
C ASN A 231 -10.20 -11.70 -103.47
N GLY A 232 -11.27 -11.60 -104.27
CA GLY A 232 -11.60 -11.96 -105.66
C GLY A 232 -13.14 -12.28 -105.61
N ASN A 233 -13.98 -12.32 -106.64
CA ASN A 233 -13.82 -12.52 -108.07
C ASN A 233 -15.25 -12.46 -108.69
N SER A 234 -15.39 -11.91 -109.91
CA SER A 234 -16.28 -12.38 -111.01
C SER A 234 -17.82 -12.34 -110.88
N GLN A 235 -18.67 -12.16 -111.91
CA GLN A 235 -18.53 -12.03 -113.37
C GLN A 235 -19.91 -11.73 -114.01
N SER A 236 -19.86 -11.26 -115.26
CA SER A 236 -20.71 -11.63 -116.41
C SER A 236 -21.70 -10.59 -116.99
N ASN A 237 -21.61 -10.52 -118.32
CA ASN A 237 -22.06 -9.55 -119.33
C ASN A 237 -23.18 -10.22 -120.18
N PRO A 238 -23.32 -10.00 -121.51
CA PRO A 238 -23.87 -8.90 -122.35
C PRO A 238 -25.08 -9.37 -123.22
N TYR A 239 -25.61 -8.54 -124.14
CA TYR A 239 -25.89 -8.86 -125.58
C TYR A 239 -26.51 -7.64 -126.32
N LYS A 240 -26.70 -7.74 -127.63
CA LYS A 240 -26.17 -6.87 -128.71
C LYS A 240 -27.15 -6.78 -129.91
N HIS A 241 -26.97 -5.77 -130.80
CA HIS A 241 -27.42 -5.65 -132.23
C HIS A 241 -28.93 -5.47 -132.51
N GLY A 242 -29.44 -4.86 -133.61
CA GLY A 242 -28.89 -4.29 -134.86
C GLY A 242 -29.95 -4.35 -136.00
N ASP A 243 -29.91 -3.39 -136.94
CA ASP A 243 -30.35 -3.38 -138.36
C ASP A 243 -31.83 -3.23 -138.86
N ALA A 244 -32.04 -2.09 -139.56
CA ALA A 244 -32.45 -1.82 -140.95
C ALA A 244 -33.55 -2.58 -141.77
N GLU A 245 -34.34 -1.75 -142.46
CA GLU A 245 -34.96 -1.86 -143.81
C GLU A 245 -36.05 -2.91 -144.16
N ALA A 246 -37.26 -2.43 -144.50
CA ALA A 246 -38.01 -2.84 -145.71
C ALA A 246 -39.22 -1.91 -145.97
N GLU A 247 -39.21 -1.29 -147.14
CA GLU A 247 -40.25 -0.46 -147.74
C GLU A 247 -41.50 -1.26 -148.19
N TYR A 248 -42.63 -0.54 -148.27
CA TYR A 248 -43.70 -0.74 -149.26
C TYR A 248 -44.62 -1.97 -149.16
N GLU A 249 -45.59 -1.91 -148.25
CA GLU A 249 -47.03 -1.94 -148.62
C GLU A 249 -47.78 -0.86 -147.81
N LEU A 250 -47.22 0.33 -147.97
CA LEU A 250 -47.64 1.64 -147.52
C LEU A 250 -48.73 2.16 -148.46
N ARG A 251 -50.03 1.95 -148.16
CA ARG A 251 -51.11 2.92 -148.48
C ARG A 251 -52.53 2.59 -148.03
N ASP A 252 -52.84 1.39 -147.53
CA ASP A 252 -54.24 1.06 -147.16
C ASP A 252 -54.46 0.92 -145.63
N GLY A 253 -53.38 0.81 -144.84
CA GLY A 253 -53.40 0.84 -143.38
C GLY A 253 -53.30 2.23 -142.74
N GLN A 254 -52.97 3.28 -143.53
CA GLN A 254 -52.65 4.62 -143.02
C GLN A 254 -53.86 5.43 -142.51
N LEU A 255 -55.10 5.09 -142.92
CA LEU A 255 -56.30 5.79 -142.40
C LEU A 255 -56.83 5.17 -141.09
N ARG A 256 -56.58 3.88 -140.84
CA ARG A 256 -56.96 3.21 -139.57
C ARG A 256 -55.88 3.37 -138.49
N THR A 257 -54.61 3.48 -138.87
CA THR A 257 -53.52 3.78 -137.93
C THR A 257 -53.57 5.22 -137.41
N GLN A 258 -54.10 6.19 -138.15
CA GLN A 258 -54.25 7.56 -137.63
C GLN A 258 -55.41 7.70 -136.62
N GLN A 259 -56.47 6.89 -136.76
CA GLN A 259 -57.56 6.82 -135.77
C GLN A 259 -57.18 6.00 -134.53
N LEU A 260 -56.30 5.00 -134.69
CA LEU A 260 -55.74 4.25 -133.56
C LEU A 260 -54.60 5.03 -132.87
N ALA A 261 -53.77 5.78 -133.58
CA ALA A 261 -52.71 6.61 -132.99
C ALA A 261 -53.29 7.66 -132.04
N ASN A 262 -54.34 8.39 -132.44
CA ASN A 262 -55.00 9.34 -131.55
C ASN A 262 -55.64 8.69 -130.31
N ARG A 263 -55.95 7.39 -130.36
CA ARG A 263 -56.56 6.65 -129.25
C ARG A 263 -55.50 5.96 -128.37
N VAL A 264 -54.35 5.61 -128.96
CA VAL A 264 -53.16 5.15 -128.26
C VAL A 264 -52.52 6.31 -127.50
N ASP A 265 -52.45 7.51 -128.09
CA ASP A 265 -51.92 8.69 -127.39
C ASP A 265 -52.76 9.08 -126.17
N ILE A 266 -54.11 9.02 -126.29
CA ILE A 266 -55.02 9.24 -125.15
C ILE A 266 -54.86 8.14 -124.10
N LEU A 267 -54.77 6.87 -124.51
CA LEU A 267 -54.59 5.76 -123.58
C LEU A 267 -53.18 5.74 -122.95
N GLU A 268 -52.13 6.19 -123.64
CA GLU A 268 -50.79 6.33 -123.09
C GLU A 268 -50.71 7.50 -122.11
N GLU A 269 -51.40 8.63 -122.36
CA GLU A 269 -51.56 9.68 -121.36
C GLU A 269 -52.35 9.21 -120.13
N GLU A 270 -53.44 8.47 -120.30
CA GLU A 270 -54.21 7.90 -119.18
C GLU A 270 -53.39 6.87 -118.39
N LEU A 271 -52.58 6.04 -119.05
CA LEU A 271 -51.74 5.02 -118.41
C LEU A 271 -50.49 5.64 -117.76
N LEU A 272 -49.95 6.73 -118.29
CA LEU A 272 -48.93 7.56 -117.64
C LEU A 272 -49.50 8.31 -116.43
N HIS A 273 -50.74 8.81 -116.53
CA HIS A 273 -51.43 9.45 -115.42
C HIS A 273 -51.72 8.47 -114.29
N GLU A 274 -52.20 7.26 -114.59
CA GLU A 274 -52.38 6.22 -113.56
C GLU A 274 -51.05 5.68 -113.02
N ARG A 275 -50.00 5.51 -113.85
CA ARG A 275 -48.67 5.19 -113.31
C ARG A 275 -48.12 6.29 -112.41
N ALA A 276 -48.40 7.56 -112.69
CA ALA A 276 -48.02 8.67 -111.82
C ALA A 276 -48.83 8.69 -110.52
N ILE A 277 -50.15 8.44 -110.57
CA ILE A 277 -51.01 8.33 -109.39
C ILE A 277 -50.64 7.12 -108.53
N SER A 278 -50.43 5.96 -109.15
CA SER A 278 -50.02 4.72 -108.49
C SER A 278 -48.60 4.80 -107.93
N SER A 279 -47.66 5.46 -108.62
CA SER A 279 -46.33 5.80 -108.12
C SER A 279 -46.40 6.75 -106.92
N GLY A 280 -47.27 7.77 -106.96
CA GLY A 280 -47.54 8.67 -105.84
C GLY A 280 -48.11 7.94 -104.62
N ARG A 281 -49.03 6.99 -104.82
CA ARG A 281 -49.59 6.14 -103.76
C ARG A 281 -48.56 5.19 -103.18
N LEU A 282 -47.73 4.54 -104.00
CA LEU A 282 -46.64 3.67 -103.53
C LEU A 282 -45.53 4.46 -102.80
N SER A 283 -45.21 5.66 -103.28
CA SER A 283 -44.29 6.60 -102.61
C SER A 283 -44.82 7.04 -101.25
N SER A 284 -46.13 7.31 -101.17
CA SER A 284 -46.85 7.64 -99.93
C SER A 284 -46.89 6.47 -98.96
N PHE A 285 -47.14 5.24 -99.45
CA PHE A 285 -47.08 4.04 -98.62
C PHE A 285 -45.65 3.73 -98.16
N LYS A 286 -44.65 3.87 -99.02
CA LYS A 286 -43.23 3.68 -98.66
C LYS A 286 -42.76 4.70 -97.64
N ARG A 287 -43.15 5.98 -97.75
CA ARG A 287 -42.88 6.98 -96.71
C ARG A 287 -43.61 6.66 -95.40
N ARG A 288 -44.89 6.25 -95.46
CA ARG A 288 -45.63 5.85 -94.26
C ARG A 288 -45.00 4.62 -93.59
N LEU A 289 -44.53 3.65 -94.37
CA LEU A 289 -43.82 2.47 -93.88
C LEU A 289 -42.47 2.87 -93.26
N GLN A 290 -41.67 3.71 -93.92
CA GLN A 290 -40.40 4.21 -93.38
C GLN A 290 -40.59 5.04 -92.11
N VAL A 291 -41.66 5.84 -92.02
CA VAL A 291 -42.02 6.55 -90.78
C VAL A 291 -42.40 5.56 -89.69
N LYS A 292 -43.14 4.50 -90.01
CA LYS A 292 -43.51 3.44 -89.05
C LYS A 292 -42.33 2.57 -88.63
N GLU A 293 -41.39 2.27 -89.52
CA GLU A 293 -40.13 1.60 -89.20
C GLU A 293 -39.25 2.48 -88.32
N ALA A 294 -39.12 3.77 -88.64
CA ALA A 294 -38.38 4.72 -87.80
C ALA A 294 -39.04 4.90 -86.43
N GLU A 295 -40.38 4.91 -86.37
CA GLU A 295 -41.14 4.93 -85.11
C GLU A 295 -40.92 3.63 -84.32
N CYS A 296 -40.89 2.47 -84.98
CA CYS A 296 -40.63 1.19 -84.33
C CYS A 296 -39.19 1.10 -83.79
N VAL A 297 -38.20 1.60 -84.53
CA VAL A 297 -36.80 1.72 -84.07
C VAL A 297 -36.71 2.68 -82.89
N ARG A 298 -37.37 3.86 -82.97
CA ARG A 298 -37.43 4.82 -81.86
C ARG A 298 -38.05 4.20 -80.61
N LEU A 299 -39.18 3.50 -80.75
CA LEU A 299 -39.86 2.83 -79.65
C LEU A 299 -39.03 1.67 -79.09
N THR A 300 -38.29 0.95 -79.93
CA THR A 300 -37.37 -0.10 -79.47
C THR A 300 -36.22 0.51 -78.67
N GLN A 301 -35.66 1.61 -79.14
CA GLN A 301 -34.59 2.33 -78.44
C GLN A 301 -35.09 2.93 -77.12
N GLU A 302 -36.27 3.54 -77.12
CA GLU A 302 -36.96 4.03 -75.92
C GLU A 302 -37.23 2.89 -74.92
N ASN A 303 -37.67 1.72 -75.39
CA ASN A 303 -37.85 0.54 -74.54
C ASN A 303 -36.52 0.02 -73.98
N THR A 304 -35.43 0.04 -74.77
CA THR A 304 -34.11 -0.33 -74.25
C THR A 304 -33.58 0.67 -73.21
N SER A 305 -33.78 1.98 -73.41
CA SER A 305 -33.44 3.00 -72.42
C SER A 305 -34.29 2.87 -71.16
N LEU A 306 -35.59 2.59 -71.29
CA LEU A 306 -36.47 2.33 -70.15
C LEU A 306 -36.05 1.07 -69.39
N ARG A 307 -35.65 -0.01 -70.08
CA ARG A 307 -35.11 -1.22 -69.43
C ARG A 307 -33.79 -0.95 -68.73
N GLN A 308 -32.89 -0.18 -69.35
CA GLN A 308 -31.64 0.25 -68.70
C GLN A 308 -31.92 1.09 -67.46
N ASN A 309 -32.83 2.04 -67.53
CA ASN A 309 -33.25 2.85 -66.39
C ASN A 309 -33.90 2.00 -65.29
N CYS A 310 -34.74 1.03 -65.64
CA CYS A 310 -35.31 0.07 -64.68
C CYS A 310 -34.23 -0.78 -64.02
N ASN A 311 -33.21 -1.21 -64.77
CA ASN A 311 -32.08 -1.96 -64.22
C ASN A 311 -31.21 -1.11 -63.29
N VAL A 312 -30.95 0.14 -63.65
CA VAL A 312 -30.23 1.11 -62.79
C VAL A 312 -31.03 1.37 -61.51
N MET A 313 -32.32 1.64 -61.62
CA MET A 313 -33.20 1.79 -60.46
C MET A 313 -33.24 0.54 -59.59
N SER A 314 -33.29 -0.65 -60.19
CA SER A 314 -33.28 -1.92 -59.45
C SER A 314 -31.97 -2.12 -58.69
N ARG A 315 -30.82 -1.82 -59.30
CA ARG A 315 -29.52 -1.83 -58.62
C ARG A 315 -29.41 -0.78 -57.52
N SER A 316 -29.90 0.44 -57.76
CA SER A 316 -29.93 1.49 -56.73
C SER A 316 -30.81 1.09 -55.55
N LEU A 317 -31.94 0.41 -55.81
CA LEU A 317 -32.81 -0.11 -54.77
C LEU A 317 -32.13 -1.24 -53.99
N GLU A 318 -31.42 -2.14 -54.67
CA GLU A 318 -30.65 -3.23 -54.05
C GLU A 318 -29.54 -2.68 -53.15
N ILE A 319 -28.77 -1.68 -53.62
CA ILE A 319 -27.76 -0.98 -52.82
C ILE A 319 -28.40 -0.31 -51.59
N ALA A 320 -29.54 0.37 -51.77
CA ALA A 320 -30.25 1.01 -50.66
C ALA A 320 -30.78 -0.01 -49.64
N MET A 321 -31.22 -1.19 -50.10
CA MET A 321 -31.64 -2.29 -49.24
C MET A 321 -30.47 -2.89 -48.46
N ASP A 322 -29.30 -3.05 -49.09
CA ASP A 322 -28.07 -3.50 -48.45
C ASP A 322 -27.53 -2.48 -47.45
N GLU A 323 -27.61 -1.19 -47.75
CA GLU A 323 -27.27 -0.12 -46.81
C GLU A 323 -28.21 -0.10 -45.61
N LYS A 324 -29.52 -0.31 -45.85
CA LYS A 324 -30.51 -0.45 -44.77
C LYS A 324 -30.24 -1.69 -43.92
N ALA A 325 -29.86 -2.81 -44.52
CA ALA A 325 -29.50 -4.03 -43.81
C ALA A 325 -28.22 -3.83 -42.98
N ARG A 326 -27.20 -3.19 -43.54
CA ARG A 326 -25.98 -2.80 -42.81
C ARG A 326 -26.29 -1.81 -41.67
N GLY A 327 -27.20 -0.87 -41.89
CA GLY A 327 -27.68 0.05 -40.86
C GLY A 327 -28.37 -0.67 -39.70
N ARG A 328 -29.21 -1.66 -39.99
CA ARG A 328 -29.85 -2.52 -38.96
C ARG A 328 -28.83 -3.34 -38.19
N LEU A 329 -27.82 -3.89 -38.85
CA LEU A 329 -26.75 -4.64 -38.18
C LEU A 329 -25.94 -3.73 -37.24
N ARG A 330 -25.60 -2.51 -37.69
CA ARG A 330 -24.93 -1.52 -36.83
C ARG A 330 -25.78 -1.10 -35.65
N LEU A 331 -27.09 -0.93 -35.84
CA LEU A 331 -28.01 -0.63 -34.74
C LEU A 331 -28.06 -1.78 -33.73
N ALA A 332 -28.17 -3.04 -34.18
CA ALA A 332 -28.14 -4.20 -33.30
C ALA A 332 -26.80 -4.33 -32.54
N GLN A 333 -25.68 -4.01 -33.18
CA GLN A 333 -24.36 -3.96 -32.53
C GLN A 333 -24.30 -2.86 -31.46
N LEU A 334 -24.84 -1.67 -31.76
CA LEU A 334 -24.90 -0.58 -30.78
C LEU A 334 -25.83 -0.92 -29.62
N GLU A 335 -26.98 -1.54 -29.86
CA GLU A 335 -27.89 -2.02 -28.82
C GLU A 335 -27.19 -3.04 -27.90
N SER A 336 -26.48 -4.02 -28.48
CA SER A 336 -25.65 -4.97 -27.72
C SER A 336 -24.58 -4.28 -26.89
N THR A 337 -23.89 -3.27 -27.45
CA THR A 337 -22.85 -2.52 -26.73
C THR A 337 -23.45 -1.69 -25.60
N ILE A 338 -24.66 -1.14 -25.79
CA ILE A 338 -25.38 -0.40 -24.76
C ILE A 338 -25.81 -1.34 -23.63
N GLU A 339 -26.31 -2.54 -23.92
CA GLU A 339 -26.64 -3.54 -22.90
C GLU A 339 -25.40 -3.99 -22.11
N GLU A 340 -24.27 -4.25 -22.78
CA GLU A 340 -23.00 -4.57 -22.12
C GLU A 340 -22.54 -3.43 -21.21
N ASN A 341 -22.64 -2.18 -21.68
CA ASN A 341 -22.30 -1.00 -20.88
C ASN A 341 -23.25 -0.82 -19.69
N GLN A 342 -24.55 -1.12 -19.85
CA GLN A 342 -25.52 -1.08 -18.75
C GLN A 342 -25.24 -2.16 -17.71
N GLN A 343 -24.87 -3.37 -18.13
CA GLN A 343 -24.45 -4.44 -17.22
C GLN A 343 -23.15 -4.09 -16.51
N SER A 344 -22.17 -3.53 -17.22
CA SER A 344 -20.93 -3.04 -16.62
C SER A 344 -21.20 -1.93 -15.60
N LEU A 345 -22.09 -0.98 -15.93
CA LEU A 345 -22.47 0.10 -15.02
C LEU A 345 -23.15 -0.45 -13.75
N ALA A 346 -24.13 -1.35 -13.91
CA ALA A 346 -24.80 -1.99 -12.78
C ALA A 346 -23.81 -2.79 -11.89
N SER A 347 -22.83 -3.45 -12.50
CA SER A 347 -21.74 -4.13 -11.77
C SER A 347 -20.88 -3.13 -10.98
N THR A 348 -20.51 -2.00 -11.58
CA THR A 348 -19.74 -0.96 -10.89
C THR A 348 -20.52 -0.27 -9.79
N GLU A 349 -21.83 -0.04 -9.96
CA GLU A 349 -22.70 0.51 -8.91
C GLU A 349 -22.81 -0.47 -7.73
N LEU A 350 -22.94 -1.77 -8.00
CA LEU A 350 -22.95 -2.79 -6.95
C LEU A 350 -21.61 -2.84 -6.20
N GLN A 351 -20.49 -2.75 -6.91
CA GLN A 351 -19.16 -2.67 -6.29
C GLN A 351 -19.01 -1.41 -5.44
N TYR A 352 -19.51 -0.26 -5.90
CA TYR A 352 -19.48 0.99 -5.14
C TYR A 352 -20.33 0.89 -3.87
N VAL A 353 -21.54 0.33 -3.94
CA VAL A 353 -22.39 0.10 -2.76
C VAL A 353 -21.71 -0.83 -1.77
N THR A 354 -21.07 -1.90 -2.26
CA THR A 354 -20.33 -2.86 -1.42
C THR A 354 -19.15 -2.18 -0.72
N ALA A 355 -18.32 -1.46 -1.48
CA ALA A 355 -17.19 -0.71 -0.93
C ALA A 355 -17.64 0.37 0.08
N SER A 356 -18.78 1.03 -0.18
CA SER A 356 -19.35 2.00 0.76
C SER A 356 -19.85 1.33 2.05
N GLN A 357 -20.41 0.13 1.97
CA GLN A 357 -20.83 -0.63 3.16
C GLN A 357 -19.62 -1.11 3.96
N GLU A 358 -18.57 -1.59 3.29
CA GLU A 358 -17.30 -1.95 3.92
C GLU A 358 -16.64 -0.74 4.61
N LEU A 359 -16.62 0.43 3.96
CA LEU A 359 -16.12 1.66 4.56
C LEU A 359 -16.90 2.04 5.82
N ASN A 360 -18.23 1.92 5.80
CA ASN A 360 -19.07 2.19 6.97
C ASN A 360 -18.82 1.17 8.10
N ALA A 361 -18.60 -0.10 7.77
CA ALA A 361 -18.22 -1.12 8.75
C ALA A 361 -16.87 -0.82 9.39
N VAL A 362 -15.86 -0.45 8.58
CA VAL A 362 -14.54 -0.03 9.07
C VAL A 362 -14.62 1.22 9.93
N GLN A 363 -15.47 2.20 9.57
CA GLN A 363 -15.70 3.38 10.41
C GLN A 363 -16.33 3.02 11.77
N LEU A 364 -17.24 2.06 11.80
CA LEU A 364 -17.85 1.57 13.04
C LEU A 364 -16.83 0.84 13.92
N GLU A 365 -15.98 0.00 13.33
CA GLU A 365 -14.87 -0.65 14.04
C GLU A 365 -13.83 0.37 14.54
N LEU A 366 -13.53 1.40 13.75
CA LEU A 366 -12.64 2.48 14.15
C LEU A 366 -13.22 3.29 15.33
N ALA A 367 -14.53 3.52 15.35
CA ALA A 367 -15.21 4.13 16.49
C ALA A 367 -15.14 3.24 17.74
N GLY A 368 -15.35 1.93 17.59
CA GLY A 368 -15.21 0.97 18.69
C GLY A 368 -13.78 0.87 19.24
N THR A 369 -12.77 0.90 18.36
CA THR A 369 -11.36 0.93 18.79
C THR A 369 -10.97 2.25 19.44
N ALA A 370 -11.56 3.39 19.02
CA ALA A 370 -11.37 4.68 19.67
C ALA A 370 -11.95 4.69 21.10
N GLU A 371 -13.12 4.08 21.33
CA GLU A 371 -13.67 3.89 22.67
C GLU A 371 -12.80 2.97 23.54
N LEU A 372 -12.30 1.87 23.00
CA LEU A 372 -11.34 0.99 23.68
C LEU A 372 -10.04 1.72 24.02
N LEU A 373 -9.54 2.59 23.14
CA LEU A 373 -8.38 3.44 23.40
C LEU A 373 -8.66 4.49 24.48
N ALA A 374 -9.86 5.07 24.51
CA ALA A 374 -10.27 5.98 25.57
C ALA A 374 -10.38 5.28 26.93
N ALA A 375 -10.96 4.07 26.95
CA ALA A 375 -11.07 3.24 28.15
C ALA A 375 -9.69 2.81 28.68
N THR A 376 -8.82 2.30 27.80
CA THR A 376 -7.45 1.92 28.18
C THR A 376 -6.61 3.11 28.64
N ARG A 377 -6.83 4.31 28.08
CA ARG A 377 -6.19 5.53 28.56
C ARG A 377 -6.67 5.91 29.96
N ALA A 378 -7.97 5.81 30.24
CA ALA A 378 -8.51 6.01 31.57
C ALA A 378 -8.00 4.98 32.59
N ASP A 379 -7.84 3.72 32.18
CA ASP A 379 -7.22 2.65 33.00
C ASP A 379 -5.74 2.93 33.27
N LEU A 380 -5.01 3.46 32.29
CA LEU A 380 -3.61 3.87 32.45
C LEU A 380 -3.49 5.06 33.41
N GLU A 381 -4.39 6.04 33.32
CA GLU A 381 -4.45 7.22 34.19
C GLU A 381 -4.76 6.82 35.65
N THR A 382 -5.68 5.87 35.85
CA THR A 382 -5.97 5.31 37.17
C THR A 382 -4.80 4.46 37.69
N SER A 383 -4.13 3.69 36.83
CA SER A 383 -2.89 2.99 37.21
C SER A 383 -1.77 3.96 37.61
N HIS A 384 -1.60 5.08 36.89
CA HIS A 384 -0.65 6.13 37.25
C HIS A 384 -1.01 6.80 38.58
N SER A 385 -2.29 7.02 38.83
CA SER A 385 -2.77 7.56 40.12
C SER A 385 -2.51 6.57 41.27
N ARG A 386 -2.71 5.26 41.05
CA ARG A 386 -2.35 4.21 42.01
C ARG A 386 -0.85 4.12 42.22
N GLN A 387 -0.05 4.29 41.16
CA GLN A 387 1.41 4.31 41.25
C GLN A 387 1.90 5.55 42.02
N ALA A 388 1.30 6.72 41.82
CA ALA A 388 1.60 7.94 42.57
C ALA A 388 1.25 7.79 44.06
N SER A 389 0.10 7.17 44.36
CA SER A 389 -0.29 6.80 45.72
C SER A 389 0.70 5.80 46.35
N GLY A 390 1.07 4.75 45.62
CA GLY A 390 2.09 3.78 46.04
C GLY A 390 3.45 4.42 46.27
N GLN A 391 3.83 5.41 45.45
CA GLN A 391 5.06 6.17 45.64
C GLN A 391 5.00 7.05 46.89
N GLY A 392 3.83 7.60 47.22
CA GLY A 392 3.57 8.27 48.50
C GLY A 392 3.78 7.34 49.70
N SER A 393 3.23 6.12 49.64
CA SER A 393 3.41 5.09 50.67
C SER A 393 4.88 4.66 50.79
N ILE A 394 5.60 4.49 49.68
CA ILE A 394 7.04 4.17 49.68
C ILE A 394 7.86 5.30 50.31
N ASN A 395 7.53 6.56 50.04
CA ASN A 395 8.23 7.69 50.63
C ASN A 395 7.94 7.82 52.14
N SER A 396 6.70 7.52 52.56
CA SER A 396 6.33 7.45 53.97
C SER A 396 7.07 6.31 54.69
N LEU A 397 7.14 5.12 54.09
CA LEU A 397 7.91 3.99 54.61
C LEU A 397 9.40 4.30 54.66
N LYS A 398 9.96 5.02 53.68
CA LYS A 398 11.36 5.49 53.74
C LYS A 398 11.61 6.45 54.89
N ALA A 399 10.68 7.36 55.18
CA ALA A 399 10.77 8.26 56.31
C ALA A 399 10.73 7.46 57.63
N GLN A 400 9.77 6.54 57.77
CA GLN A 400 9.67 5.65 58.94
C GLN A 400 10.91 4.75 59.10
N LEU A 401 11.48 4.25 58.01
CA LEU A 401 12.72 3.47 58.03
C LEU A 401 13.91 4.32 58.47
N LYS A 402 13.94 5.60 58.07
CA LYS A 402 14.97 6.53 58.51
C LYS A 402 14.84 6.82 60.01
N ASP A 403 13.64 7.10 60.49
CA ASP A 403 13.36 7.39 61.90
C ASP A 403 13.64 6.17 62.79
N THR A 404 13.26 4.97 62.35
CA THR A 404 13.59 3.72 63.04
C THR A 404 15.09 3.45 63.03
N ASN A 405 15.80 3.74 61.95
CA ASN A 405 17.26 3.57 61.88
C ASN A 405 18.01 4.60 62.75
N GLU A 406 17.49 5.83 62.89
CA GLU A 406 17.99 6.83 63.84
C GLU A 406 17.71 6.40 65.29
N ALA A 407 16.53 5.86 65.59
CA ALA A 407 16.20 5.28 66.88
C ALA A 407 17.10 4.08 67.22
N LEU A 408 17.35 3.19 66.26
CA LEU A 408 18.21 2.01 66.41
C LEU A 408 19.69 2.41 66.59
N SER A 409 20.11 3.53 65.98
CA SER A 409 21.41 4.15 66.21
C SER A 409 21.51 4.70 67.63
N SER A 410 20.47 5.37 68.13
CA SER A 410 20.36 5.82 69.53
C SER A 410 20.42 4.63 70.51
N VAL A 411 19.69 3.56 70.25
CA VAL A 411 19.73 2.31 71.04
C VAL A 411 21.13 1.68 71.01
N ARG A 412 21.82 1.69 69.87
CA ARG A 412 23.22 1.22 69.79
C ARG A 412 24.17 2.08 70.63
N THR A 413 23.98 3.39 70.66
CA THR A 413 24.82 4.28 71.47
C THR A 413 24.58 4.10 72.96
N THR A 414 23.33 3.93 73.39
CA THR A 414 22.96 3.66 74.79
C THR A 414 23.41 2.26 75.22
N PHE A 415 23.28 1.25 74.36
CA PHE A 415 23.83 -0.09 74.61
C PHE A 415 25.36 -0.08 74.72
N ARG A 416 26.07 0.68 73.89
CA ARG A 416 27.52 0.87 74.06
C ARG A 416 27.87 1.56 75.37
N HIS A 417 27.10 2.55 75.79
CA HIS A 417 27.32 3.21 77.09
C HIS A 417 27.05 2.26 78.26
N SER A 418 25.98 1.46 78.21
CA SER A 418 25.70 0.46 79.24
C SER A 418 26.74 -0.66 79.27
N GLN A 419 27.26 -1.06 78.10
CA GLN A 419 28.35 -2.03 78.00
C GLN A 419 29.66 -1.48 78.58
N MET A 420 30.00 -0.21 78.30
CA MET A 420 31.17 0.45 78.88
C MET A 420 31.01 0.62 80.41
N SER A 421 29.84 1.00 80.90
CA SER A 421 29.55 1.05 82.34
C SER A 421 29.64 -0.33 82.99
N ARG A 422 29.16 -1.38 82.32
CA ARG A 422 29.31 -2.76 82.80
C ARG A 422 30.78 -3.19 82.87
N GLN A 423 31.58 -2.81 81.88
CA GLN A 423 33.02 -3.09 81.87
C GLN A 423 33.72 -2.38 83.04
N ALA A 424 33.38 -1.10 83.29
CA ALA A 424 33.89 -0.34 84.44
C ALA A 424 33.46 -0.96 85.78
N PHE A 425 32.23 -1.47 85.88
CA PHE A 425 31.76 -2.21 87.07
C PHE A 425 32.53 -3.52 87.27
N ILE A 426 32.86 -4.24 86.20
CA ILE A 426 33.66 -5.47 86.28
C ILE A 426 35.10 -5.15 86.73
N GLU A 427 35.68 -4.05 86.25
CA GLU A 427 37.00 -3.58 86.69
C GLU A 427 37.00 -3.16 88.16
N GLU A 428 35.99 -2.41 88.61
CA GLU A 428 35.87 -2.02 90.02
C GLU A 428 35.58 -3.23 90.91
N ALA A 429 34.77 -4.19 90.46
CA ALA A 429 34.55 -5.44 91.18
C ALA A 429 35.84 -6.28 91.28
N SER A 430 36.67 -6.28 90.23
CA SER A 430 37.98 -6.96 90.24
C SER A 430 38.95 -6.29 91.20
N LYS A 431 38.95 -4.95 91.27
CA LYS A 431 39.73 -4.17 92.23
C LYS A 431 39.28 -4.40 93.67
N LEU A 432 37.97 -4.39 93.94
CA LEU A 432 37.40 -4.70 95.25
C LEU A 432 37.69 -6.16 95.68
N THR A 433 37.72 -7.09 94.73
CA THR A 433 38.12 -8.49 95.01
C THR A 433 39.59 -8.58 95.41
N LEU A 434 40.46 -7.81 94.74
CA LEU A 434 41.88 -7.71 95.09
C LEU A 434 42.07 -7.07 96.48
N GLU A 435 41.35 -6.00 96.78
CA GLU A 435 41.37 -5.35 98.11
C GLU A 435 40.87 -6.30 99.20
N LEU A 436 39.79 -7.05 98.93
CA LEU A 436 39.26 -8.05 99.85
C LEU A 436 40.26 -9.19 100.11
N ASP A 437 40.98 -9.64 99.09
CA ASP A 437 42.01 -10.67 99.26
C ASP A 437 43.26 -10.14 99.98
N THR A 438 43.62 -8.86 99.78
CA THR A 438 44.67 -8.22 100.60
C THR A 438 44.26 -8.07 102.05
N GLU A 439 42.99 -7.77 102.34
CA GLU A 439 42.49 -7.69 103.71
C GLU A 439 42.32 -9.06 104.37
N ARG A 440 41.93 -10.08 103.60
CA ARG A 440 41.95 -11.48 104.09
C ARG A 440 43.36 -11.91 104.46
N LYS A 441 44.36 -11.48 103.69
CA LYS A 441 45.78 -11.74 103.98
C LYS A 441 46.24 -10.97 105.21
N ALA A 442 45.93 -9.67 105.32
CA ALA A 442 46.23 -8.87 106.50
C ALA A 442 45.54 -9.41 107.77
N SER A 443 44.29 -9.88 107.66
CA SER A 443 43.56 -10.54 108.75
C SER A 443 44.16 -11.90 109.12
N ALA A 444 44.70 -12.66 108.16
CA ALA A 444 45.42 -13.90 108.43
C ALA A 444 46.75 -13.63 109.13
N ASP A 445 47.49 -12.59 108.70
CA ASP A 445 48.75 -12.16 109.32
C ASP A 445 48.51 -11.64 110.75
N LEU A 446 47.44 -10.86 110.99
CA LEU A 446 47.03 -10.41 112.32
C LEU A 446 46.62 -11.57 113.24
N ARG A 447 45.93 -12.59 112.71
CA ARG A 447 45.63 -13.82 113.48
C ARG A 447 46.91 -14.57 113.84
N GLN A 448 47.88 -14.63 112.93
CA GLN A 448 49.17 -15.24 113.19
C GLN A 448 49.99 -14.45 114.21
N GLU A 449 49.94 -13.11 114.17
CA GLU A 449 50.56 -12.22 115.15
C GLU A 449 49.90 -12.36 116.53
N LEU A 450 48.57 -12.51 116.56
CA LEU A 450 47.79 -12.76 117.77
C LEU A 450 48.12 -14.13 118.38
N GLU A 451 48.30 -15.16 117.55
CA GLU A 451 48.74 -16.49 117.98
C GLU A 451 50.16 -16.45 118.56
N ARG A 452 51.10 -15.74 117.92
CA ARG A 452 52.46 -15.51 118.45
C ARG A 452 52.46 -14.73 119.77
N SER A 453 51.60 -13.71 119.88
CA SER A 453 51.40 -12.94 121.11
C SER A 453 50.78 -13.78 122.22
N SER A 454 49.84 -14.67 121.88
CA SER A 454 49.27 -15.66 122.80
C SER A 454 50.31 -16.68 123.29
N GLN A 455 51.29 -17.01 122.45
CA GLN A 455 52.38 -17.94 122.80
C GLN A 455 53.44 -17.25 123.67
N HIS A 456 53.76 -15.99 123.38
CA HIS A 456 54.63 -15.14 124.20
C HIS A 456 54.03 -14.84 125.58
N THR A 457 52.70 -14.73 125.68
CA THR A 457 52.01 -14.59 126.98
C THR A 457 51.97 -15.88 127.78
N LEU A 458 51.99 -17.06 127.13
CA LEU A 458 52.13 -18.36 127.82
C LEU A 458 53.54 -18.58 128.36
N GLU A 459 54.58 -18.15 127.63
CA GLU A 459 55.98 -18.18 128.08
C GLU A 459 56.22 -17.17 129.21
N ALA A 460 55.72 -15.94 129.08
CA ALA A 460 55.75 -14.94 130.16
C ALA A 460 54.98 -15.40 131.42
N ASN A 461 53.85 -16.12 131.27
CA ASN A 461 53.11 -16.70 132.40
C ASN A 461 53.84 -17.86 133.10
N SER A 462 54.78 -18.52 132.43
CA SER A 462 55.63 -19.55 133.05
C SER A 462 56.75 -18.94 133.90
N GLU A 463 57.31 -17.80 133.47
CA GLU A 463 58.26 -16.99 134.24
C GLU A 463 57.58 -16.24 135.41
N LEU A 464 56.32 -15.82 135.24
CA LEU A 464 55.51 -15.16 136.27
C LEU A 464 55.14 -16.11 137.43
N ARG A 465 55.09 -17.43 137.18
CA ARG A 465 54.81 -18.47 138.18
C ARG A 465 56.00 -18.73 139.12
N GLU A 466 57.20 -18.43 138.66
CA GLU A 466 58.45 -18.50 139.44
C GLU A 466 58.63 -17.24 140.32
N CYS A 467 58.20 -16.07 139.82
CA CYS A 467 58.08 -14.84 140.61
C CYS A 467 56.89 -14.84 141.61
N GLN A 468 55.84 -15.65 141.38
CA GLN A 468 54.67 -15.74 142.26
C GLN A 468 54.96 -16.41 143.62
N LEU A 469 55.98 -17.27 143.73
CA LEU A 469 56.42 -17.81 145.02
C LEU A 469 57.18 -16.79 145.88
N GLU A 470 57.75 -15.73 145.26
CA GLU A 470 58.44 -14.64 145.98
C GLU A 470 57.51 -13.46 146.32
N LEU A 471 56.38 -13.29 145.60
CA LEU A 471 55.42 -12.19 145.81
C LEU A 471 54.28 -12.51 146.80
N GLU A 472 54.00 -13.79 147.07
CA GLU A 472 53.08 -14.24 148.14
C GLU A 472 53.56 -13.83 149.55
N ALA A 473 54.84 -13.44 149.69
CA ALA A 473 55.41 -12.96 150.94
C ALA A 473 55.19 -11.45 151.22
N LEU A 474 54.84 -10.62 150.23
CA LEU A 474 54.82 -9.15 150.41
C LEU A 474 53.52 -8.43 150.02
N SER A 475 52.57 -9.09 149.37
CA SER A 475 51.30 -8.47 148.97
C SER A 475 50.08 -9.11 149.63
N SER A 476 50.27 -9.63 150.85
CA SER A 476 49.19 -9.81 151.84
C SER A 476 48.64 -8.46 152.37
N LYS A 477 48.95 -7.35 151.70
CA LYS A 477 48.67 -6.01 152.20
C LYS A 477 48.11 -5.10 151.11
N THR A 478 46.79 -5.17 151.01
CA THR A 478 45.94 -3.97 151.11
C THR A 478 45.69 -3.05 149.90
N ALA A 479 45.86 -3.48 148.63
CA ALA A 479 45.53 -2.61 147.48
C ALA A 479 44.75 -3.24 146.30
N THR A 480 44.66 -4.56 146.17
CA THR A 480 44.14 -5.22 144.94
C THR A 480 42.62 -5.28 144.80
N VAL A 481 41.83 -5.00 145.85
CA VAL A 481 40.36 -5.11 145.75
C VAL A 481 39.71 -3.92 145.03
N SER A 482 40.37 -2.75 144.91
CA SER A 482 39.77 -1.59 144.24
C SER A 482 40.02 -1.50 142.72
N GLU A 483 40.99 -2.22 142.17
CA GLU A 483 41.30 -2.20 140.72
C GLU A 483 40.52 -3.26 139.92
N GLU A 484 40.18 -4.40 140.52
CA GLU A 484 39.40 -5.46 139.85
C GLU A 484 37.96 -5.03 139.52
N LEU A 485 37.35 -4.14 140.32
CA LEU A 485 36.00 -3.60 140.06
C LEU A 485 35.97 -2.62 138.86
N ALA A 486 37.09 -1.96 138.54
CA ALA A 486 37.20 -1.00 137.43
C ALA A 486 37.48 -1.68 136.08
N ALA A 487 38.19 -2.80 136.07
CA ALA A 487 38.47 -3.59 134.88
C ALA A 487 37.21 -4.32 134.36
N GLU A 488 36.39 -4.87 135.25
CA GLU A 488 35.15 -5.58 134.88
C GLU A 488 34.09 -4.65 134.27
N GLN A 489 34.02 -3.39 134.75
CA GLN A 489 33.15 -2.34 134.15
C GLN A 489 33.60 -1.93 132.73
N LYS A 490 34.88 -2.04 132.40
CA LYS A 490 35.43 -1.71 131.07
C LYS A 490 35.17 -2.84 130.06
N PHE A 491 35.32 -4.10 130.48
CA PHE A 491 35.00 -5.27 129.66
C PHE A 491 33.51 -5.33 129.31
N THR A 492 32.64 -5.08 130.29
CA THR A 492 31.17 -5.07 130.09
C THR A 492 30.71 -3.96 129.12
N ARG A 493 31.40 -2.80 129.09
CA ARG A 493 31.13 -1.74 128.09
C ARG A 493 31.58 -2.11 126.68
N SER A 494 32.70 -2.81 126.54
CA SER A 494 33.22 -3.25 125.23
C SER A 494 32.29 -4.26 124.57
N VAL A 495 31.83 -5.27 125.33
CA VAL A 495 30.90 -6.30 124.81
C VAL A 495 29.56 -5.68 124.41
N ARG A 496 29.09 -4.67 125.15
CA ARG A 496 27.85 -3.95 124.82
C ARG A 496 27.96 -3.16 123.51
N LEU A 497 29.06 -2.47 123.29
CA LEU A 497 29.34 -1.73 122.04
C LEU A 497 29.43 -2.67 120.83
N GLU A 498 30.03 -3.84 120.99
CA GLU A 498 30.16 -4.80 119.90
C GLU A 498 28.83 -5.47 119.56
N LEU A 499 27.99 -5.74 120.56
CA LEU A 499 26.62 -6.24 120.35
C LEU A 499 25.74 -5.19 119.64
N GLU A 500 25.87 -3.93 120.00
CA GLU A 500 25.13 -2.81 119.39
C GLU A 500 25.57 -2.57 117.94
N THR A 501 26.87 -2.71 117.65
CA THR A 501 27.41 -2.66 116.28
C THR A 501 26.89 -3.83 115.44
N ARG A 502 26.90 -5.05 115.99
CA ARG A 502 26.35 -6.23 115.31
C ARG A 502 24.86 -6.11 115.00
N LEU A 503 24.07 -5.50 115.88
CA LEU A 503 22.65 -5.23 115.64
C LEU A 503 22.45 -4.16 114.56
N GLN A 504 23.31 -3.15 114.50
CA GLN A 504 23.33 -2.13 113.44
C GLN A 504 23.64 -2.75 112.08
N ASP A 505 24.61 -3.68 112.03
CA ASP A 505 24.99 -4.42 110.82
C ASP A 505 23.88 -5.37 110.35
N LEU A 506 23.17 -6.00 111.29
CA LEU A 506 21.99 -6.82 110.99
C LEU A 506 20.83 -6.00 110.44
N SER A 507 20.63 -4.79 110.95
CA SER A 507 19.62 -3.85 110.45
C SER A 507 19.93 -3.37 109.03
N THR A 508 21.19 -3.01 108.77
CA THR A 508 21.63 -2.55 107.44
C THR A 508 21.58 -3.67 106.41
N THR A 509 22.02 -4.88 106.76
CA THR A 509 21.90 -6.06 105.87
C THR A 509 20.45 -6.42 105.56
N ASN A 510 19.54 -6.38 106.54
CA ASN A 510 18.11 -6.59 106.28
C ASN A 510 17.52 -5.51 105.35
N SER A 511 17.93 -4.25 105.49
CA SER A 511 17.51 -3.16 104.61
C SER A 511 18.00 -3.37 103.16
N GLN A 512 19.27 -3.78 103.00
CA GLN A 512 19.85 -4.11 101.69
C GLN A 512 19.14 -5.31 101.05
N LEU A 513 18.80 -6.33 101.83
CA LEU A 513 18.06 -7.50 101.35
C LEU A 513 16.64 -7.13 100.90
N GLY A 514 15.99 -6.22 101.61
CA GLY A 514 14.71 -5.64 101.22
C GLY A 514 14.78 -4.81 99.92
N ASN A 515 15.87 -4.09 99.69
CA ASN A 515 16.10 -3.35 98.44
C ASN A 515 16.35 -4.31 97.27
N ALA A 516 17.23 -5.30 97.44
CA ALA A 516 17.50 -6.32 96.43
C ALA A 516 16.23 -7.08 96.03
N ARG A 517 15.35 -7.39 97.01
CA ARG A 517 14.07 -8.05 96.73
C ARG A 517 13.15 -7.19 95.87
N ARG A 518 13.10 -5.88 96.11
CA ARG A 518 12.32 -4.93 95.28
C ARG A 518 12.88 -4.79 93.87
N GLU A 519 14.20 -4.79 93.71
CA GLU A 519 14.84 -4.77 92.38
C GLU A 519 14.58 -6.05 91.59
N ILE A 520 14.61 -7.21 92.24
CA ILE A 520 14.24 -8.49 91.63
C ILE A 520 12.78 -8.48 91.17
N GLU A 521 11.88 -7.90 91.97
CA GLU A 521 10.47 -7.81 91.62
C GLU A 521 10.24 -6.84 90.45
N SER A 522 10.94 -5.69 90.44
CA SER A 522 10.94 -4.73 89.32
C SER A 522 11.44 -5.38 88.02
N THR A 523 12.60 -6.04 88.05
CA THR A 523 13.17 -6.72 86.88
C THR A 523 12.30 -7.87 86.39
N SER A 524 11.63 -8.58 87.29
CA SER A 524 10.64 -9.59 86.92
C SER A 524 9.45 -8.97 86.15
N THR A 525 8.94 -7.81 86.60
CA THR A 525 7.85 -7.13 85.90
C THR A 525 8.25 -6.63 84.50
N GLU A 526 9.47 -6.09 84.36
CA GLU A 526 10.03 -5.67 83.08
C GLU A 526 10.21 -6.84 82.11
N LEU A 527 10.68 -7.99 82.60
CA LEU A 527 10.81 -9.22 81.82
C LEU A 527 9.46 -9.71 81.27
N THR A 528 8.40 -9.64 82.08
CA THR A 528 7.04 -9.93 81.58
C THR A 528 6.56 -8.93 80.54
N GLY A 529 6.89 -7.64 80.68
CA GLY A 529 6.59 -6.61 79.69
C GLY A 529 7.29 -6.86 78.35
N LEU A 530 8.59 -7.11 78.38
CA LEU A 530 9.38 -7.45 77.18
C LEU A 530 8.90 -8.72 76.50
N LYS A 531 8.44 -9.72 77.27
CA LYS A 531 7.86 -10.93 76.70
C LYS A 531 6.57 -10.65 75.93
N MET A 532 5.69 -9.79 76.46
CA MET A 532 4.47 -9.37 75.76
C MET A 532 4.77 -8.57 74.48
N GLU A 533 5.75 -7.66 74.53
CA GLU A 533 6.19 -6.91 73.34
C GLU A 533 6.77 -7.84 72.26
N LEU A 534 7.57 -8.84 72.67
CA LEU A 534 8.13 -9.83 71.76
C LEU A 534 7.03 -10.67 71.09
N ASP A 535 6.02 -11.09 71.85
CA ASP A 535 4.87 -11.84 71.31
C ASP A 535 4.04 -10.98 70.35
N LEU A 536 3.85 -9.70 70.64
CA LEU A 536 3.18 -8.75 69.75
C LEU A 536 3.95 -8.56 68.44
N GLU A 537 5.27 -8.42 68.52
CA GLU A 537 6.11 -8.18 67.35
C GLU A 537 6.26 -9.43 66.48
N LYS A 538 6.23 -10.61 67.11
CA LYS A 538 6.10 -11.89 66.41
C LYS A 538 4.79 -11.94 65.62
N HIS A 539 3.68 -11.51 66.21
CA HIS A 539 2.39 -11.49 65.53
C HIS A 539 2.38 -10.52 64.33
N LYS A 540 2.96 -9.32 64.47
CA LYS A 540 3.14 -8.39 63.33
C LYS A 540 4.02 -8.97 62.24
N SER A 541 5.09 -9.67 62.61
CA SER A 541 5.98 -10.32 61.64
C SER A 541 5.23 -11.40 60.85
N ASP A 542 4.35 -12.16 61.49
CA ASP A 542 3.54 -13.17 60.82
C ASP A 542 2.53 -12.52 59.86
N GLN A 543 1.88 -11.43 60.27
CA GLN A 543 0.95 -10.66 59.43
C GLN A 543 1.66 -10.09 58.18
N LEU A 544 2.84 -9.48 58.35
CA LEU A 544 3.63 -8.98 57.22
C LEU A 544 4.05 -10.08 56.25
N ARG A 545 4.27 -11.30 56.76
CA ARG A 545 4.62 -12.47 55.94
C ARG A 545 3.45 -12.89 55.05
N GLU A 546 2.24 -12.82 55.60
CA GLU A 546 1.00 -13.15 54.90
C GLU A 546 0.68 -12.10 53.82
N GLU A 547 0.83 -10.82 54.14
CA GLU A 547 0.71 -9.72 53.17
C GLU A 547 1.74 -9.79 52.04
N LEU A 548 2.98 -10.18 52.37
CA LEU A 548 4.03 -10.41 51.37
C LEU A 548 3.68 -11.58 50.45
N CYS A 549 3.13 -12.66 50.99
CA CYS A 549 2.71 -13.83 50.21
C CYS A 549 1.55 -13.46 49.25
N SER A 550 0.56 -12.70 49.75
CA SER A 550 -0.51 -12.15 48.90
C SER A 550 0.05 -11.26 47.78
N SER A 551 0.97 -10.36 48.11
CA SER A 551 1.58 -9.46 47.12
C SER A 551 2.39 -10.21 46.06
N GLN A 552 3.08 -11.28 46.43
CA GLN A 552 3.79 -12.15 45.49
C GLN A 552 2.81 -12.86 44.54
N GLN A 553 1.66 -13.29 45.04
CA GLN A 553 0.63 -13.92 44.23
C GLN A 553 -0.01 -12.93 43.25
N ASP A 554 -0.30 -11.70 43.69
CA ASP A 554 -0.80 -10.64 42.83
C ASP A 554 0.21 -10.27 41.73
N LEU A 555 1.51 -10.25 42.06
CA LEU A 555 2.57 -10.00 41.09
C LEU A 555 2.63 -11.11 40.02
N ALA A 556 2.43 -12.37 40.41
CA ALA A 556 2.38 -13.49 39.48
C ALA A 556 1.16 -13.39 38.54
N VAL A 557 -0.01 -13.02 39.06
CA VAL A 557 -1.22 -12.77 38.25
C VAL A 557 -0.99 -11.61 37.27
N ALA A 558 -0.42 -10.50 37.73
CA ALA A 558 -0.09 -9.35 36.89
C ALA A 558 0.93 -9.73 35.79
N SER A 559 1.95 -10.53 36.12
CA SER A 559 2.95 -11.00 35.15
C SER A 559 2.32 -11.85 34.05
N ASN A 560 1.38 -12.74 34.40
CA ASN A 560 0.63 -13.54 33.43
C ASN A 560 -0.26 -12.68 32.54
N ALA A 561 -0.95 -11.69 33.10
CA ALA A 561 -1.77 -10.74 32.34
C ALA A 561 -0.92 -9.93 31.32
N LEU A 562 0.28 -9.51 31.73
CA LEU A 562 1.25 -8.80 30.89
C LEU A 562 1.80 -9.70 29.77
N GLY A 563 2.00 -10.99 30.07
CA GLY A 563 2.36 -12.01 29.08
C GLY A 563 1.28 -12.21 28.02
N ASN A 564 0.00 -12.22 28.42
CA ASN A 564 -1.12 -12.34 27.50
C ASN A 564 -1.27 -11.10 26.60
N THR A 565 -1.24 -9.89 27.17
CA THR A 565 -1.29 -8.65 26.39
C THR A 565 -0.13 -8.54 25.39
N ARG A 566 1.07 -9.03 25.76
CA ARG A 566 2.20 -9.09 24.82
C ARG A 566 1.93 -10.03 23.65
N ARG A 567 1.24 -11.15 23.88
CA ARG A 567 0.84 -12.10 22.83
C ARG A 567 -0.20 -11.48 21.91
N ASP A 568 -1.19 -10.79 22.48
CA ASP A 568 -2.25 -10.10 21.73
C ASP A 568 -1.67 -8.97 20.87
N LEU A 569 -0.76 -8.16 21.41
CA LEU A 569 0.00 -7.16 20.65
C LEU A 569 0.82 -7.78 19.51
N GLY A 570 1.35 -8.99 19.73
CA GLY A 570 1.98 -9.77 18.67
C GLY A 570 1.01 -10.10 17.54
N GLY A 571 -0.20 -10.54 17.88
CA GLY A 571 -1.28 -10.81 16.92
C GLY A 571 -1.73 -9.57 16.14
N VAL A 572 -1.93 -8.44 16.82
CA VAL A 572 -2.27 -7.16 16.18
C VAL A 572 -1.18 -6.73 15.19
N ARG A 573 0.09 -6.92 15.55
CA ARG A 573 1.22 -6.56 14.68
C ARG A 573 1.32 -7.42 13.43
N THR A 574 0.94 -8.71 13.51
CA THR A 574 0.83 -9.58 12.34
C THR A 574 -0.33 -9.15 11.44
N SER A 575 -1.51 -8.88 12.00
CA SER A 575 -2.66 -8.40 11.20
C SER A 575 -2.38 -7.05 10.53
N LEU A 576 -1.67 -6.14 11.21
CA LEU A 576 -1.26 -4.86 10.63
C LEU A 576 -0.28 -5.06 9.44
N ARG A 577 0.59 -6.07 9.51
CA ARG A 577 1.48 -6.39 8.39
C ARG A 577 0.71 -6.97 7.20
N GLU A 578 -0.29 -7.79 7.46
CA GLU A 578 -1.16 -8.36 6.42
C GLU A 578 -2.01 -7.27 5.74
N THR A 579 -2.58 -6.34 6.52
CA THR A 579 -3.31 -5.20 5.95
C THR A 579 -2.39 -4.27 5.17
N GLN A 580 -1.16 -4.02 5.65
CA GLN A 580 -0.16 -3.26 4.91
C GLN A 580 0.17 -3.92 3.55
N SER A 581 0.39 -5.24 3.54
CA SER A 581 0.66 -5.99 2.30
C SER A 581 -0.53 -5.94 1.33
N SER A 582 -1.75 -5.99 1.86
CA SER A 582 -2.97 -5.86 1.05
C SER A 582 -3.11 -4.47 0.46
N LEU A 583 -2.79 -3.42 1.23
CA LEU A 583 -2.76 -2.04 0.77
C LEU A 583 -1.72 -1.83 -0.34
N ASP A 584 -0.52 -2.40 -0.18
CA ASP A 584 0.53 -2.30 -1.19
C ASP A 584 0.12 -3.01 -2.49
N THR A 585 -0.56 -4.15 -2.40
CA THR A 585 -1.14 -4.86 -3.56
C THR A 585 -2.20 -4.01 -4.25
N CYS A 586 -3.15 -3.46 -3.51
CA CYS A 586 -4.18 -2.55 -4.03
C CYS A 586 -3.54 -1.31 -4.69
N ARG A 587 -2.47 -0.77 -4.12
CA ARG A 587 -1.72 0.35 -4.70
C ARG A 587 -1.08 -0.01 -6.04
N GLN A 588 -0.53 -1.23 -6.17
CA GLN A 588 0.00 -1.71 -7.45
C GLN A 588 -1.11 -1.87 -8.49
N GLU A 589 -2.28 -2.40 -8.10
CA GLU A 589 -3.44 -2.52 -8.99
C GLU A 589 -3.95 -1.15 -9.45
N ILE A 590 -4.00 -0.14 -8.57
CA ILE A 590 -4.36 1.24 -8.92
C ILE A 590 -3.36 1.81 -9.94
N VAL A 591 -2.05 1.61 -9.74
CA VAL A 591 -1.03 2.07 -10.70
C VAL A 591 -1.22 1.40 -12.05
N HIS A 592 -1.48 0.09 -12.07
CA HIS A 592 -1.73 -0.66 -13.30
C HIS A 592 -2.99 -0.15 -14.03
N LEU A 593 -4.10 0.07 -13.29
CA LEU A 593 -5.32 0.67 -13.84
C LEU A 593 -5.06 2.07 -14.39
N HIS A 594 -4.28 2.89 -13.69
CA HIS A 594 -3.93 4.24 -14.15
C HIS A 594 -3.15 4.19 -15.46
N GLN A 595 -2.18 3.28 -15.58
CA GLN A 595 -1.42 3.06 -16.81
C GLN A 595 -2.33 2.60 -17.97
N SER A 596 -3.27 1.71 -17.68
CA SER A 596 -4.26 1.24 -18.65
C SER A 596 -5.19 2.38 -19.11
N ILE A 597 -5.65 3.24 -18.20
CA ILE A 597 -6.48 4.40 -18.53
C ILE A 597 -5.69 5.37 -19.41
N LEU A 598 -4.43 5.68 -19.07
CA LEU A 598 -3.60 6.57 -19.88
C LEU A 598 -3.43 6.04 -21.31
N SER A 599 -3.17 4.73 -21.46
CA SER A 599 -3.11 4.10 -22.79
C SER A 599 -4.43 4.24 -23.56
N LYS A 600 -5.57 4.08 -22.90
CA LYS A 600 -6.89 4.26 -23.53
C LYS A 600 -7.22 5.72 -23.85
N VAL A 601 -6.77 6.67 -23.04
CA VAL A 601 -6.86 8.10 -23.35
C VAL A 601 -6.03 8.45 -24.58
N GLU A 602 -4.84 7.88 -24.71
CA GLU A 602 -3.98 8.07 -25.88
C GLU A 602 -4.62 7.46 -27.13
N GLU A 603 -5.17 6.25 -27.05
CA GLU A 603 -5.95 5.63 -28.13
C GLU A 603 -7.15 6.51 -28.55
N ASN A 604 -7.91 7.03 -27.58
CA ASN A 604 -9.02 7.95 -27.85
C ASN A 604 -8.56 9.28 -28.46
N SER A 605 -7.38 9.78 -28.09
CA SER A 605 -6.81 11.00 -28.68
C SER A 605 -6.51 10.78 -30.17
N VAL A 606 -5.96 9.62 -30.52
CA VAL A 606 -5.70 9.23 -31.91
C VAL A 606 -7.00 9.11 -32.69
N LEU A 607 -8.02 8.46 -32.12
CA LEU A 607 -9.35 8.35 -32.74
C LEU A 607 -10.00 9.73 -32.94
N THR A 608 -9.83 10.65 -31.99
CA THR A 608 -10.36 12.02 -32.10
C THR A 608 -9.70 12.79 -33.24
N VAL A 609 -8.38 12.65 -33.41
CA VAL A 609 -7.64 13.24 -34.54
C VAL A 609 -8.11 12.65 -35.87
N GLN A 610 -8.29 11.32 -35.94
CA GLN A 610 -8.81 10.66 -37.15
C GLN A 610 -10.23 11.13 -37.49
N LEU A 611 -11.09 11.30 -36.49
CA LEU A 611 -12.45 11.81 -36.68
C LEU A 611 -12.44 13.25 -37.22
N HIS A 612 -11.60 14.14 -36.66
CA HIS A 612 -11.43 15.51 -37.16
C HIS A 612 -10.90 15.53 -38.60
N GLN A 613 -9.95 14.64 -38.93
CA GLN A 613 -9.47 14.50 -40.30
C GLN A 613 -10.62 14.10 -41.23
N LYS A 614 -11.43 13.10 -40.86
CA LYS A 614 -12.58 12.67 -41.67
C LYS A 614 -13.64 13.75 -41.81
N GLN A 615 -13.89 14.55 -40.78
CA GLN A 615 -14.78 15.71 -40.87
C GLN A 615 -14.23 16.78 -41.82
N THR A 616 -12.92 17.02 -41.81
CA THR A 616 -12.25 17.95 -42.73
C THR A 616 -12.37 17.44 -44.17
N ASP A 617 -12.07 16.17 -44.42
CA ASP A 617 -12.20 15.54 -45.73
C ASP A 617 -13.64 15.62 -46.25
N LEU A 618 -14.62 15.40 -45.38
CA LEU A 618 -16.04 15.53 -45.71
C LEU A 618 -16.42 16.97 -46.08
N HIS A 619 -15.89 17.95 -45.35
CA HIS A 619 -16.17 19.36 -45.64
C HIS A 619 -15.56 19.79 -46.98
N VAL A 620 -14.33 19.35 -47.28
CA VAL A 620 -13.72 19.54 -48.61
C VAL A 620 -14.56 18.90 -49.70
N ALA A 621 -15.00 17.65 -49.51
CA ALA A 621 -15.87 16.99 -50.48
C ALA A 621 -17.22 17.70 -50.68
N GLN A 622 -17.81 18.28 -49.63
CA GLN A 622 -19.02 19.10 -49.73
C GLN A 622 -18.77 20.40 -50.48
N GLN A 623 -17.63 21.05 -50.25
CA GLN A 623 -17.22 22.25 -50.98
C GLN A 623 -17.03 21.93 -52.46
N ASP A 624 -16.33 20.85 -52.78
CA ASP A 624 -16.15 20.37 -54.16
C ASP A 624 -17.51 20.05 -54.81
N LEU A 625 -18.41 19.38 -54.09
CA LEU A 625 -19.77 19.11 -54.58
C LEU A 625 -20.56 20.40 -54.85
N SER A 626 -20.43 21.41 -53.99
CA SER A 626 -21.08 22.71 -54.19
C SER A 626 -20.51 23.47 -55.39
N SER A 627 -19.20 23.37 -55.60
CA SER A 627 -18.51 23.98 -56.73
C SER A 627 -18.91 23.30 -58.05
N THR A 628 -18.95 21.96 -58.07
CA THR A 628 -19.38 21.18 -59.23
C THR A 628 -20.86 21.40 -59.56
N LYS A 629 -21.72 21.53 -58.54
CA LYS A 629 -23.12 21.92 -58.72
C LYS A 629 -23.25 23.31 -59.34
N SER A 630 -22.43 24.27 -58.90
CA SER A 630 -22.40 25.62 -59.47
C SER A 630 -21.93 25.63 -60.93
N THR A 631 -20.88 24.85 -61.26
CA THR A 631 -20.44 24.69 -62.65
C THR A 631 -21.48 23.99 -63.51
N LEU A 632 -22.19 23.00 -62.98
CA LEU A 632 -23.27 22.32 -63.70
C LEU A 632 -24.45 23.27 -63.98
N LEU A 633 -24.80 24.14 -63.03
CA LEU A 633 -25.81 25.16 -63.25
C LEU A 633 -25.37 26.16 -64.33
N LEU A 634 -24.11 26.60 -64.32
CA LEU A 634 -23.57 27.46 -65.38
C LEU A 634 -23.61 26.78 -66.76
N LEU A 635 -23.25 25.50 -66.83
CA LEU A 635 -23.33 24.72 -68.07
C LEU A 635 -24.79 24.53 -68.53
N GLN A 636 -25.71 24.33 -67.59
CA GLN A 636 -27.14 24.22 -67.90
C GLN A 636 -27.67 25.55 -68.48
N THR A 637 -27.36 26.68 -67.86
CA THR A 637 -27.74 28.00 -68.38
C THR A 637 -27.14 28.26 -69.74
N SER A 638 -25.85 27.95 -69.95
CA SER A 638 -25.22 28.08 -71.27
C SER A 638 -25.85 27.18 -72.34
N LEU A 639 -26.29 25.97 -71.96
CA LEU A 639 -27.00 25.07 -72.85
C LEU A 639 -28.40 25.58 -73.20
N GLU A 640 -29.11 26.15 -72.23
CA GLU A 640 -30.41 26.81 -72.42
C GLU A 640 -30.28 28.03 -73.35
N GLU A 641 -29.30 28.90 -73.11
CA GLU A 641 -28.97 30.03 -74.00
C GLU A 641 -28.63 29.56 -75.42
N SER A 642 -27.85 28.49 -75.56
CA SER A 642 -27.55 27.90 -76.88
C SER A 642 -28.79 27.35 -77.55
N HIS A 643 -29.71 26.75 -76.79
CA HIS A 643 -30.98 26.24 -77.30
C HIS A 643 -31.90 27.38 -77.76
N GLU A 644 -32.01 28.45 -76.98
CA GLU A 644 -32.75 29.66 -77.35
C GLU A 644 -32.17 30.31 -78.60
N LEU A 645 -30.86 30.44 -78.70
CA LEU A 645 -30.20 30.94 -79.91
C LEU A 645 -30.51 30.06 -81.12
N ASN A 646 -30.54 28.73 -80.95
CA ASN A 646 -30.87 27.80 -82.02
C ASN A 646 -32.33 27.92 -82.47
N GLU A 647 -33.26 28.09 -81.52
CA GLU A 647 -34.67 28.35 -81.83
C GLU A 647 -34.84 29.70 -82.52
N MET A 648 -34.14 30.74 -82.07
CA MET A 648 -34.17 32.06 -82.70
C MET A 648 -33.67 31.99 -84.16
N LEU A 649 -32.56 31.27 -84.39
CA LEU A 649 -32.04 31.01 -85.74
C LEU A 649 -33.05 30.23 -86.61
N ARG A 650 -33.79 29.28 -86.04
CA ARG A 650 -34.87 28.57 -86.78
C ARG A 650 -36.03 29.49 -87.11
N THR A 651 -36.44 30.37 -86.20
CA THR A 651 -37.51 31.32 -86.47
C THR A 651 -37.11 32.32 -87.54
N THR A 652 -35.90 32.88 -87.48
CA THR A 652 -35.41 33.80 -88.51
C THR A 652 -35.24 33.10 -89.86
N ALA A 653 -34.74 31.86 -89.89
CA ALA A 653 -34.67 31.07 -91.11
C ALA A 653 -36.06 30.81 -91.70
N SER A 654 -37.06 30.49 -90.86
CA SER A 654 -38.45 30.29 -91.30
C SER A 654 -39.10 31.58 -91.80
N GLU A 655 -38.79 32.73 -91.21
CA GLU A 655 -39.27 34.04 -91.68
C GLU A 655 -38.63 34.41 -93.02
N MET A 656 -37.31 34.24 -93.17
CA MET A 656 -36.65 34.42 -94.47
C MET A 656 -37.19 33.46 -95.54
N GLU A 657 -37.48 32.21 -95.19
CA GLU A 657 -38.12 31.27 -96.11
C GLU A 657 -39.52 31.75 -96.55
N LYS A 658 -40.31 32.35 -95.64
CA LYS A 658 -41.61 32.96 -95.98
C LYS A 658 -41.45 34.19 -96.86
N GLU A 659 -40.51 35.08 -96.56
CA GLU A 659 -40.23 36.27 -97.37
C GLU A 659 -39.74 35.90 -98.77
N HIS A 660 -38.85 34.90 -98.88
CA HIS A 660 -38.43 34.39 -100.17
C HIS A 660 -39.60 33.72 -100.92
N ALA A 661 -40.47 32.98 -100.23
CA ALA A 661 -41.64 32.38 -100.84
C ALA A 661 -42.65 33.44 -101.34
N THR A 662 -42.88 34.53 -100.59
CA THR A 662 -43.75 35.63 -101.03
C THR A 662 -43.13 36.45 -102.15
N MET A 663 -41.82 36.69 -102.13
CA MET A 663 -41.10 37.33 -103.23
C MET A 663 -41.16 36.49 -104.51
N ILE A 664 -40.96 35.18 -104.41
CA ILE A 664 -41.11 34.24 -105.54
C ILE A 664 -42.55 34.24 -106.04
N ALA A 665 -43.55 34.22 -105.15
CA ALA A 665 -44.96 34.28 -105.53
C ALA A 665 -45.30 35.59 -106.26
N ASN A 666 -44.86 36.74 -105.75
CA ASN A 666 -45.06 38.05 -106.40
C ASN A 666 -44.36 38.14 -107.76
N LEU A 667 -43.13 37.61 -107.89
CA LEU A 667 -42.43 37.54 -109.17
C LEU A 667 -43.13 36.59 -110.16
N THR A 668 -43.74 35.52 -109.65
CA THR A 668 -44.53 34.57 -110.45
C THR A 668 -45.85 35.19 -110.90
N GLU A 669 -46.49 36.01 -110.06
CA GLU A 669 -47.71 36.75 -110.37
C GLU A 669 -47.46 37.89 -111.37
N GLN A 670 -46.35 38.63 -111.22
CA GLN A 670 -45.94 39.67 -112.19
C GLN A 670 -45.53 39.11 -113.56
N THR A 671 -45.20 37.82 -113.65
CA THR A 671 -44.87 37.14 -114.91
C THR A 671 -46.03 36.30 -115.47
N GLY A 672 -47.16 36.24 -114.76
CA GLY A 672 -48.39 35.56 -115.14
C GLY A 672 -49.17 36.31 -116.21
N GLY A 673 -48.67 36.33 -117.43
CA GLY A 673 -49.41 36.96 -118.53
C GLY A 673 -48.76 36.97 -119.91
N THR A 674 -47.83 36.07 -120.24
CA THR A 674 -47.49 35.76 -121.65
C THR A 674 -46.80 34.39 -121.73
N GLU A 675 -47.39 33.46 -122.49
CA GLU A 675 -46.94 32.05 -122.56
C GLU A 675 -45.55 31.82 -123.21
N ASN A 676 -44.87 32.87 -123.70
CA ASN A 676 -43.61 32.74 -124.45
C ASN A 676 -42.46 33.63 -123.94
N HIS A 677 -42.45 34.03 -122.66
CA HIS A 677 -41.38 34.89 -122.13
C HIS A 677 -40.12 34.10 -121.71
N PRO A 678 -38.90 34.48 -122.15
CA PRO A 678 -37.64 33.76 -121.86
C PRO A 678 -37.29 33.68 -120.37
N LEU A 679 -37.89 34.53 -119.52
CA LEU A 679 -37.73 34.48 -118.07
C LEU A 679 -38.31 33.22 -117.42
N ARG A 680 -39.28 32.54 -118.03
CA ARG A 680 -39.87 31.31 -117.45
C ARG A 680 -38.85 30.17 -117.36
N SER A 681 -37.98 30.03 -118.36
CA SER A 681 -36.90 29.05 -118.34
C SER A 681 -35.87 29.37 -117.26
N LEU A 682 -35.61 30.65 -117.00
CA LEU A 682 -34.73 31.11 -115.93
C LEU A 682 -35.34 30.83 -114.55
N ILE A 683 -36.62 31.15 -114.34
CA ILE A 683 -37.33 30.92 -113.07
C ILE A 683 -37.42 29.43 -112.74
N MET A 684 -37.73 28.57 -113.72
CA MET A 684 -37.75 27.11 -113.51
C MET A 684 -36.35 26.57 -113.18
N SER A 685 -35.30 27.07 -113.84
CA SER A 685 -33.91 26.69 -113.53
C SER A 685 -33.50 27.16 -112.12
N LEU A 686 -33.93 28.36 -111.71
CA LEU A 686 -33.68 28.91 -110.39
C LEU A 686 -34.42 28.11 -109.29
N MET A 687 -35.68 27.74 -109.54
CA MET A 687 -36.44 26.87 -108.63
C MET A 687 -35.81 25.49 -108.48
N GLU A 688 -35.30 24.92 -109.58
CA GLU A 688 -34.60 23.64 -109.55
C GLU A 688 -33.28 23.73 -108.77
N LEU A 689 -32.57 24.86 -108.88
CA LEU A 689 -31.36 25.15 -108.09
C LEU A 689 -31.69 25.32 -106.60
N ILE A 690 -32.75 26.06 -106.27
CA ILE A 690 -33.23 26.22 -104.88
C ILE A 690 -33.63 24.87 -104.28
N GLN A 691 -34.30 24.02 -105.05
CA GLN A 691 -34.67 22.67 -104.61
C GLN A 691 -33.41 21.81 -104.34
N LYS A 692 -32.41 21.87 -105.22
CA LYS A 692 -31.12 21.17 -105.05
C LYS A 692 -30.36 21.67 -103.82
N TRP A 693 -30.37 22.98 -103.57
CA TRP A 693 -29.76 23.58 -102.38
C TRP A 693 -30.48 23.16 -101.09
N ARG A 694 -31.82 23.19 -101.08
CA ARG A 694 -32.63 22.72 -99.95
C ARG A 694 -32.35 21.25 -99.61
N ASP A 695 -32.22 20.40 -100.63
CA ASP A 695 -31.88 18.98 -100.45
C ASP A 695 -30.42 18.76 -100.00
N ALA A 696 -29.50 19.66 -100.36
CA ALA A 696 -28.12 19.62 -99.88
C ALA A 696 -28.00 20.06 -98.41
N VAL A 697 -28.68 21.15 -98.03
CA VAL A 697 -28.73 21.63 -96.64
C VAL A 697 -29.45 20.62 -95.73
N ALA A 698 -30.56 20.04 -96.19
CA ALA A 698 -31.25 18.98 -95.47
C ALA A 698 -30.35 17.75 -95.28
N ARG A 699 -29.48 17.41 -96.25
CA ARG A 699 -28.47 16.34 -96.11
C ARG A 699 -27.35 16.71 -95.15
N TYR A 700 -26.87 17.95 -95.16
CA TYR A 700 -25.87 18.43 -94.21
C TYR A 700 -26.37 18.34 -92.77
N PHE A 701 -27.57 18.83 -92.46
CA PHE A 701 -28.14 18.73 -91.12
C PHE A 701 -28.51 17.29 -90.70
N ARG A 702 -28.86 16.41 -91.65
CA ARG A 702 -29.09 14.98 -91.36
C ARG A 702 -27.79 14.25 -91.03
N ASN A 703 -26.68 14.59 -91.70
CA ASN A 703 -25.36 14.03 -91.42
C ASN A 703 -24.74 14.60 -90.13
N SER A 704 -24.99 15.87 -89.79
CA SER A 704 -24.49 16.50 -88.55
C SER A 704 -25.17 15.98 -87.28
N ARG A 705 -26.37 15.38 -87.36
CA ARG A 705 -27.00 14.68 -86.22
C ARG A 705 -26.37 13.31 -85.92
N SER A 706 -25.62 12.72 -86.85
CA SER A 706 -24.97 11.41 -86.68
C SER A 706 -23.69 11.46 -85.85
N VAL A 707 -23.09 12.64 -85.63
CA VAL A 707 -21.75 12.77 -85.00
C VAL A 707 -21.82 12.88 -83.47
N ARG A 708 -23.00 13.01 -82.85
CA ARG A 708 -23.14 13.19 -81.39
C ARG A 708 -23.24 11.90 -80.55
N THR A 709 -22.89 10.73 -81.09
CA THR A 709 -22.98 9.46 -80.33
C THR A 709 -21.66 8.71 -80.17
N LEU A 710 -20.52 9.30 -80.57
CA LEU A 710 -19.20 8.69 -80.38
C LEU A 710 -18.33 9.57 -79.48
N GLY A 711 -17.98 9.08 -78.29
CA GLY A 711 -16.76 9.50 -77.60
C GLY A 711 -16.84 10.04 -76.17
N ALA A 712 -17.95 9.89 -75.42
CA ALA A 712 -17.99 10.39 -74.03
C ALA A 712 -18.24 9.31 -72.95
N SER A 713 -18.46 8.05 -73.32
CA SER A 713 -18.77 6.97 -72.35
C SER A 713 -17.53 6.23 -71.85
N ASP A 714 -16.50 6.05 -72.68
CA ASP A 714 -15.43 5.09 -72.37
C ASP A 714 -14.28 5.70 -71.52
N ASP A 715 -14.10 7.03 -71.55
CA ASP A 715 -13.06 7.70 -70.74
C ASP A 715 -13.46 7.92 -69.27
N LEU A 716 -14.77 7.93 -68.97
CA LEU A 716 -15.26 8.08 -67.59
C LEU A 716 -15.16 6.77 -66.79
N GLU A 717 -15.24 5.62 -67.47
CA GLU A 717 -15.13 4.29 -66.85
C GLU A 717 -13.67 3.92 -66.54
N ALA A 718 -12.71 4.45 -67.32
CA ALA A 718 -11.27 4.32 -67.03
C ALA A 718 -10.83 5.14 -65.80
N ALA A 719 -11.43 6.31 -65.55
CA ALA A 719 -11.10 7.15 -64.39
C ALA A 719 -11.63 6.58 -63.05
N LEU A 720 -12.70 5.78 -63.08
CA LEU A 720 -13.29 5.17 -61.87
C LEU A 720 -12.57 3.89 -61.40
N MET A 721 -11.82 3.22 -62.27
CA MET A 721 -11.05 2.01 -61.93
C MET A 721 -9.78 2.31 -61.11
N ILE A 722 -9.18 3.51 -61.23
CA ILE A 722 -7.92 3.86 -60.55
C ILE A 722 -8.13 4.19 -59.06
N ARG A 723 -9.35 4.50 -58.61
CA ARG A 723 -9.64 4.92 -57.22
C ARG A 723 -10.03 3.77 -56.27
N LYS A 724 -10.09 2.52 -56.75
CA LYS A 724 -10.47 1.34 -55.93
C LYS A 724 -9.29 0.47 -55.45
N GLY A 725 -8.06 0.92 -55.64
CA GLY A 725 -6.87 0.26 -55.08
C GLY A 725 -5.98 1.24 -54.35
N LEU A 726 -6.37 1.64 -53.13
CA LEU A 726 -5.51 2.19 -52.07
C LEU A 726 -6.20 2.07 -50.71
#